data_AF-A0A933U5H8-F1
#
_entry.id   AF-A0A933U5H8-F1
#
_cell.length_a   1.000
_cell.length_b   1.000
_cell.length_c   1.000
_cell.angle_alpha   90.00
_cell.angle_beta   90.00
_cell.angle_gamma   90.00
#
_symmetry.space_group_name_H-M   'P 1'
#
loop_
_entity.id
_entity.type
_entity.pdbx_description
1 polymer ?
#
loop_
_entity_poly.entity_id
_entity_poly.type
_entity_poly.pdbx_seq_one_letter_code
_entity_poly.pdbx_strand_id
1 'polypeptide(L)'
;MLEQRTRIAVLGSSAITLVLAGCGRGGSNDAPLAVGDAAVISSHLSQTAIEQQQVSLDELLTAGRALFTANFNELDGGGRPETTGTGSARARREFPENFNRISGPDSNSCAGCHNKPLVGGGGDNVANVFVLGQRFPFVNFDGGAGDDAQTHFLDDVANERNTLGMFGSGFIELLAREITTDLQAIRADAVAQAAIAGAPVTLPLSSKGIAFGTITSAANGTIDTSGVLGLDTDLVARPFHQKGVVVSLREFTNNAMNHHHGIQSAERFGLGEDDDNDGVVDELTAGDVTAATLWQATLPAPGRVLPNSGAAIAAANHGEQLFTTLGCAVCHVPDLVLENPVFTEPNPYNPAGNLRTTDVGVEVSVDLTSEGPGPHLAPEFDGSVVVHAYTDFKRHDMGPVCDNEALVQGGVPTEFFLTRKLWGTSNEPPYMHHGRALTLSEAILMHGGEAETPRDDFAALSTDDQNDVVEFLKTLQVLPQDATSNEILGPASGVIGDEPAVLAHVDQDDVDAGAYSADGLFNLGKVLFDASFNTLDGAGRPETTGTGNPRPARSLPENFNRISGPDANSCAGCHNMPRSGGGGDNVANVFVLGQAFPFVNFDASSAGDNNQSHFLDTVANERNTLGMFGSGFIELLAREMTTELQTLRDDASTTAQGSGNPVTVDLVTKGVSFGSLIANANGTFDTTGVEGVNTDLVVRPFHQKGVVVSLREFTNNAMNHHHGIQTAERFGDGDDDDNDGVTNELTVGDVTAATVYQAMLAVPGRVLPANARKRASVDRGEELFTTVGCAVCHVPTLRLESPTFSEPNPFNPAGNLRVADVPQAFTLDLTTAGAGPHLSRETDGAVLVPAYTDLKRHDMGAELDNEALVQGGVPTNQFITKKLWGFASEPPYLHNGRALTIDDAIRKHGGDAATSRDAYLALSEARRKSIVDFLKTLQTLPENSPIEVTQD
;
A
#
# COMPACT_ATOMS: atom_id res chain seq x y z
N MET A 1 -41.12 -11.11 -3.67
CA MET A 1 -41.25 -9.66 -3.91
C MET A 1 -39.93 -9.03 -3.49
N LEU A 2 -38.78 -9.10 -4.17
CA LEU A 2 -38.43 -9.16 -5.60
C LEU A 2 -39.06 -8.02 -6.41
N GLU A 3 -38.51 -6.81 -6.26
CA GLU A 3 -38.01 -5.94 -7.34
C GLU A 3 -37.65 -4.54 -6.80
N GLN A 4 -36.62 -3.94 -7.43
CA GLN A 4 -36.21 -2.53 -7.39
C GLN A 4 -35.66 -1.97 -6.08
N ARG A 5 -34.32 -1.96 -5.93
CA ARG A 5 -33.50 -0.78 -5.54
C ARG A 5 -32.05 -0.96 -5.99
N THR A 6 -31.77 -0.67 -7.25
CA THR A 6 -30.39 -0.47 -7.74
C THR A 6 -30.27 0.99 -8.13
N ARG A 7 -29.75 1.81 -7.22
CA ARG A 7 -29.21 3.14 -7.54
C ARG A 7 -27.72 3.05 -7.30
N ILE A 8 -26.99 2.73 -8.37
CA ILE A 8 -25.53 2.78 -8.43
C ILE A 8 -25.14 4.26 -8.46
N ALA A 9 -24.46 4.73 -7.42
CA ALA A 9 -23.76 6.00 -7.45
C ALA A 9 -22.46 5.79 -8.23
N VAL A 10 -22.41 6.32 -9.45
CA VAL A 10 -21.19 6.37 -10.27
C VAL A 10 -20.32 7.50 -9.72
N LEU A 11 -19.36 7.16 -8.85
CA LEU A 11 -18.24 8.06 -8.52
C LEU A 11 -17.10 7.74 -9.50
N GLY A 12 -17.17 8.37 -10.67
CA GLY A 12 -16.03 8.44 -11.58
C GLY A 12 -14.99 9.40 -11.01
N SER A 13 -13.71 9.00 -11.04
CA SER A 13 -12.56 9.88 -10.82
C SER A 13 -12.69 11.12 -11.69
N SER A 14 -13.20 12.19 -11.09
CA SER A 14 -13.36 13.48 -11.78
C SER A 14 -12.04 14.20 -11.68
N ALA A 15 -11.34 14.32 -12.81
CA ALA A 15 -10.39 15.41 -13.00
C ALA A 15 -11.20 16.71 -12.94
N ILE A 16 -11.18 17.37 -11.78
CA ILE A 16 -11.95 18.58 -11.54
C ILE A 16 -11.10 19.75 -12.01
N THR A 17 -11.55 20.42 -13.07
CA THR A 17 -11.06 21.76 -13.41
C THR A 17 -11.57 22.71 -12.34
N LEU A 18 -10.69 23.14 -11.45
CA LEU A 18 -10.92 24.18 -10.44
C LEU A 18 -11.37 25.47 -11.16
N VAL A 19 -12.63 25.88 -10.99
CA VAL A 19 -13.09 27.21 -11.42
C VAL A 19 -13.09 28.09 -10.19
N LEU A 20 -12.01 28.84 -9.96
CA LEU A 20 -11.98 29.90 -8.95
C LEU A 20 -11.70 31.28 -9.55
N ALA A 21 -12.44 32.24 -9.01
CA ALA A 21 -12.66 33.58 -9.53
C ALA A 21 -11.39 34.44 -9.45
N GLY A 22 -10.72 34.62 -10.59
CA GLY A 22 -9.72 35.67 -10.77
C GLY A 22 -10.37 37.05 -10.83
N CYS A 23 -10.10 37.90 -9.84
CA CYS A 23 -10.36 39.34 -9.97
C CYS A 23 -9.42 39.95 -11.02
N GLY A 24 -9.93 40.09 -12.24
CA GLY A 24 -9.68 41.24 -13.12
C GLY A 24 -8.29 41.42 -13.71
N ARG A 25 -8.02 40.73 -14.82
CA ARG A 25 -7.50 41.32 -16.07
C ARG A 25 -7.77 40.34 -17.22
N GLY A 26 -8.38 40.82 -18.30
CA GLY A 26 -8.75 39.99 -19.44
C GLY A 26 -7.56 39.18 -19.97
N GLY A 27 -7.65 37.86 -19.83
CA GLY A 27 -6.75 36.88 -20.43
C GLY A 27 -7.55 36.02 -21.41
N SER A 28 -6.99 35.83 -22.60
CA SER A 28 -7.52 34.90 -23.59
C SER A 28 -7.55 33.46 -23.06
N ASN A 29 -8.35 32.60 -23.70
CA ASN A 29 -8.36 31.13 -23.55
C ASN A 29 -7.02 30.46 -23.98
N ASP A 30 -5.86 31.05 -23.66
CA ASP A 30 -4.52 30.62 -24.08
C ASP A 30 -3.65 30.14 -22.90
N ALA A 31 -4.24 29.53 -21.86
CA ALA A 31 -3.42 28.67 -21.01
C ALA A 31 -2.87 27.52 -21.90
N PRO A 32 -1.54 27.30 -21.98
CA PRO A 32 -1.01 26.21 -22.79
C PRO A 32 -1.56 24.88 -22.28
N LEU A 33 -2.21 24.11 -23.14
CA LEU A 33 -2.67 22.76 -22.81
C LEU A 33 -1.45 21.92 -22.40
N ALA A 34 -1.48 21.36 -21.19
CA ALA A 34 -0.45 20.41 -20.75
C ALA A 34 -0.48 19.18 -21.68
N VAL A 35 0.67 18.89 -22.30
CA VAL A 35 0.93 17.78 -23.22
C VAL A 35 2.18 17.07 -22.70
N GLY A 36 2.11 15.75 -22.57
CA GLY A 36 3.13 14.90 -21.96
C GLY A 36 2.92 14.67 -20.47
N ASP A 37 4.02 14.37 -19.77
CA ASP A 37 4.05 14.33 -18.31
C ASP A 37 3.78 15.72 -17.74
N ALA A 38 3.09 15.74 -16.61
CA ALA A 38 2.69 16.95 -15.90
C ALA A 38 2.62 16.65 -14.40
N ALA A 39 2.79 17.69 -13.58
CA ALA A 39 2.47 17.66 -12.16
C ALA A 39 1.07 17.08 -11.96
N VAL A 40 0.94 16.14 -11.02
CA VAL A 40 -0.36 15.60 -10.61
C VAL A 40 -1.20 16.71 -9.96
N ILE A 41 -0.55 17.55 -9.15
CA ILE A 41 -1.13 18.75 -8.55
C ILE A 41 -0.66 19.96 -9.34
N SER A 42 -1.48 20.39 -10.30
CA SER A 42 -1.14 21.50 -11.20
C SER A 42 -1.70 22.86 -10.75
N SER A 43 -2.41 22.90 -9.63
CA SER A 43 -3.01 24.12 -9.08
C SER A 43 -2.94 24.11 -7.57
N HIS A 44 -2.37 25.16 -6.99
CA HIS A 44 -2.18 25.33 -5.56
C HIS A 44 -3.15 26.35 -4.97
N LEU A 45 -3.55 26.13 -3.72
CA LEU A 45 -4.51 26.97 -3.00
C LEU A 45 -3.83 28.13 -2.27
N SER A 46 -4.35 29.35 -2.46
CA SER A 46 -3.86 30.50 -1.70
C SER A 46 -4.44 30.52 -0.28
N GLN A 47 -3.58 30.49 0.74
CA GLN A 47 -4.00 30.68 2.13
C GLN A 47 -4.79 31.99 2.33
N THR A 48 -4.36 33.07 1.67
CA THR A 48 -5.10 34.35 1.71
C THR A 48 -6.49 34.26 1.09
N ALA A 49 -6.68 33.47 0.03
CA ALA A 49 -8.00 33.27 -0.56
C ALA A 49 -8.93 32.48 0.38
N ILE A 50 -8.37 31.51 1.10
CA ILE A 50 -9.07 30.76 2.16
C ILE A 50 -9.51 31.72 3.29
N GLU A 51 -8.59 32.55 3.80
CA GLU A 51 -8.90 33.55 4.83
C GLU A 51 -9.97 34.57 4.39
N GLN A 52 -10.02 34.88 3.09
CA GLN A 52 -11.02 35.76 2.49
C GLN A 52 -12.34 35.05 2.13
N GLN A 53 -12.50 33.77 2.51
CA GLN A 53 -13.68 32.94 2.23
C GLN A 53 -14.00 32.85 0.72
N GLN A 54 -12.95 32.88 -0.12
CA GLN A 54 -13.08 32.73 -1.56
C GLN A 54 -13.05 31.26 -2.01
N VAL A 55 -12.69 30.35 -1.10
CA VAL A 55 -12.69 28.90 -1.29
C VAL A 55 -13.67 28.32 -0.27
N SER A 56 -14.62 27.53 -0.74
CA SER A 56 -15.60 26.84 0.11
C SER A 56 -14.99 25.64 0.83
N LEU A 57 -15.65 25.17 1.90
CA LEU A 57 -15.23 23.95 2.60
C LEU A 57 -15.21 22.73 1.65
N ASP A 58 -16.23 22.55 0.82
CA ASP A 58 -16.27 21.44 -0.14
C ASP A 58 -15.09 21.45 -1.13
N GLU A 59 -14.69 22.64 -1.59
CA GLU A 59 -13.50 22.80 -2.44
C GLU A 59 -12.22 22.45 -1.68
N LEU A 60 -12.10 22.84 -0.41
CA LEU A 60 -10.97 22.47 0.46
C LEU A 60 -10.90 20.97 0.69
N LEU A 61 -12.02 20.32 1.03
CA LEU A 61 -12.06 18.87 1.25
C LEU A 61 -11.76 18.10 -0.04
N THR A 62 -12.22 18.60 -1.19
CA THR A 62 -11.91 18.01 -2.49
C THR A 62 -10.43 18.12 -2.81
N ALA A 63 -9.82 19.30 -2.61
CA ALA A 63 -8.40 19.52 -2.83
C ALA A 63 -7.54 18.70 -1.85
N GLY A 64 -7.93 18.63 -0.57
CA GLY A 64 -7.27 17.83 0.44
C GLY A 64 -7.28 16.33 0.12
N ARG A 65 -8.42 15.81 -0.36
CA ARG A 65 -8.49 14.43 -0.85
C ARG A 65 -7.59 14.22 -2.08
N ALA A 66 -7.57 15.17 -3.00
CA ALA A 66 -6.73 15.08 -4.20
C ALA A 66 -5.24 15.00 -3.82
N LEU A 67 -4.78 15.86 -2.91
CA LEU A 67 -3.42 15.83 -2.35
C LEU A 67 -3.11 14.48 -1.68
N PHE A 68 -4.03 13.97 -0.87
CA PHE A 68 -3.82 12.70 -0.15
C PHE A 68 -3.72 11.47 -1.07
N THR A 69 -4.44 11.49 -2.20
CA THR A 69 -4.47 10.39 -3.17
C THR A 69 -3.56 10.61 -4.38
N ALA A 70 -2.84 11.72 -4.44
CA ALA A 70 -1.94 12.02 -5.54
C ALA A 70 -0.75 11.04 -5.51
N ASN A 71 -0.40 10.52 -6.69
CA ASN A 71 0.87 9.82 -6.90
C ASN A 71 1.90 10.87 -7.33
N PHE A 72 2.49 11.57 -6.37
CA PHE A 72 3.45 12.64 -6.62
C PHE A 72 4.58 12.17 -7.54
N ASN A 73 4.94 13.02 -8.50
CA ASN A 73 6.05 12.78 -9.42
C ASN A 73 7.06 13.92 -9.37
N GLU A 74 8.17 13.79 -10.10
CA GLU A 74 9.26 14.78 -10.14
C GLU A 74 8.83 16.18 -10.61
N LEU A 75 7.68 16.32 -11.28
CA LEU A 75 7.14 17.61 -11.71
C LEU A 75 6.29 18.27 -10.62
N ASP A 76 5.91 17.53 -9.57
CA ASP A 76 5.28 18.03 -8.36
C ASP A 76 6.30 18.44 -7.28
N GLY A 77 7.59 18.14 -7.48
CA GLY A 77 8.62 18.15 -6.42
C GLY A 77 8.87 16.77 -5.79
N GLY A 78 8.15 15.75 -6.28
CA GLY A 78 8.17 14.41 -5.69
C GLY A 78 9.50 13.71 -5.96
N GLY A 79 10.15 13.23 -4.91
CA GLY A 79 11.47 12.63 -5.06
C GLY A 79 12.15 12.35 -3.73
N ARG A 80 13.47 12.19 -3.77
CA ARG A 80 14.25 12.09 -2.55
C ARG A 80 14.27 13.46 -1.87
N PRO A 81 13.87 13.57 -0.60
CA PRO A 81 13.96 14.85 0.10
C PRO A 81 15.43 15.25 0.12
N GLU A 82 15.89 16.29 -0.55
CA GLU A 82 17.30 16.74 -0.41
C GLU A 82 17.49 17.65 0.80
N THR A 83 16.86 17.25 1.91
CA THR A 83 17.00 17.88 3.22
C THR A 83 17.26 16.82 4.29
N THR A 84 17.90 17.22 5.39
CA THR A 84 18.09 16.37 6.56
C THR A 84 17.05 16.68 7.62
N GLY A 85 16.41 15.62 8.14
CA GLY A 85 15.32 15.78 9.10
C GLY A 85 14.24 16.71 8.55
N THR A 86 14.03 17.83 9.22
CA THR A 86 12.96 18.79 8.91
C THR A 86 13.41 20.03 8.14
N GLY A 87 14.61 20.07 7.54
CA GLY A 87 14.86 21.08 6.49
C GLY A 87 16.27 21.65 6.27
N SER A 88 17.36 21.00 6.69
CA SER A 88 18.69 21.46 6.22
C SER A 88 19.05 20.82 4.88
N ALA A 89 19.22 21.63 3.83
CA ALA A 89 19.55 21.19 2.47
C ALA A 89 20.81 20.28 2.40
N ARG A 90 20.81 19.36 1.44
CA ARG A 90 21.93 18.46 1.12
C ARG A 90 22.19 18.39 -0.39
N ALA A 91 23.27 17.72 -0.78
CA ALA A 91 23.60 17.57 -2.20
C ALA A 91 22.66 16.58 -2.89
N ARG A 92 22.07 17.01 -4.02
CA ARG A 92 21.21 16.18 -4.86
C ARG A 92 21.95 14.97 -5.42
N ARG A 93 21.27 13.81 -5.42
CA ARG A 93 21.74 12.57 -6.04
C ARG A 93 21.11 12.36 -7.41
N GLU A 94 21.83 11.69 -8.30
CA GLU A 94 21.36 11.30 -9.63
C GLU A 94 21.05 9.80 -9.68
N PHE A 95 20.24 9.38 -10.65
CA PHE A 95 19.94 7.96 -10.86
C PHE A 95 21.22 7.15 -11.12
N PRO A 96 21.34 5.92 -10.55
CA PRO A 96 20.36 5.16 -9.76
C PRO A 96 20.38 5.42 -8.24
N GLU A 97 21.21 6.37 -7.77
CA GLU A 97 21.42 6.65 -6.33
C GLU A 97 20.43 7.67 -5.76
N ASN A 98 19.49 8.18 -6.56
CA ASN A 98 18.49 9.17 -6.17
C ASN A 98 17.25 8.59 -5.48
N PHE A 99 17.25 7.30 -5.14
CA PHE A 99 16.17 6.63 -4.41
C PHE A 99 16.73 5.87 -3.20
N ASN A 100 16.12 6.06 -2.03
CA ASN A 100 16.45 5.32 -0.82
C ASN A 100 15.21 5.15 0.08
N ARG A 101 14.65 3.94 0.13
CA ARG A 101 13.41 3.63 0.86
C ARG A 101 13.47 3.84 2.38
N ILE A 102 14.64 4.09 2.96
CA ILE A 102 14.80 4.40 4.39
C ILE A 102 14.90 5.90 4.63
N SER A 103 15.49 6.62 3.67
CA SER A 103 15.77 8.06 3.77
C SER A 103 14.89 8.90 2.84
N GLY A 104 13.81 8.32 2.31
CA GLY A 104 12.87 8.91 1.37
C GLY A 104 13.29 8.87 -0.12
N PRO A 105 12.31 8.85 -1.05
CA PRO A 105 10.88 8.72 -0.80
C PRO A 105 10.52 7.26 -0.48
N ASP A 106 9.61 7.06 0.47
CA ASP A 106 9.16 5.72 0.89
C ASP A 106 7.88 5.30 0.16
N SER A 107 7.14 6.29 -0.33
CA SER A 107 5.91 6.12 -1.10
C SER A 107 5.68 7.29 -2.05
N ASN A 108 4.91 7.09 -3.11
CA ASN A 108 4.51 8.17 -4.02
C ASN A 108 3.15 8.79 -3.64
N SER A 109 2.42 8.20 -2.69
CA SER A 109 1.11 8.70 -2.26
C SER A 109 0.82 8.40 -0.79
N CYS A 110 0.17 9.31 -0.07
CA CYS A 110 -0.30 9.00 1.29
C CYS A 110 -1.28 7.82 1.28
N ALA A 111 -2.15 7.73 0.26
CA ALA A 111 -3.08 6.62 0.07
C ALA A 111 -2.40 5.29 -0.32
N GLY A 112 -1.11 5.29 -0.67
CA GLY A 112 -0.34 4.06 -0.83
C GLY A 112 -0.23 3.28 0.49
N CYS A 113 -0.11 3.99 1.61
CA CYS A 113 -0.05 3.41 2.95
C CYS A 113 -1.40 3.45 3.69
N HIS A 114 -2.14 4.56 3.57
CA HIS A 114 -3.35 4.83 4.35
C HIS A 114 -4.63 4.47 3.58
N ASN A 115 -4.94 3.18 3.46
CA ASN A 115 -6.01 2.71 2.55
C ASN A 115 -6.91 1.57 3.04
N LYS A 116 -6.66 0.98 4.21
CA LYS A 116 -7.49 -0.10 4.76
C LYS A 116 -8.28 0.37 5.99
N PRO A 117 -9.61 0.13 6.05
CA PRO A 117 -10.45 -0.47 5.01
C PRO A 117 -10.82 0.51 3.89
N LEU A 118 -10.54 1.80 4.08
CA LEU A 118 -10.82 2.89 3.14
C LEU A 118 -9.62 3.86 3.13
N VAL A 119 -9.54 4.70 2.09
CA VAL A 119 -8.55 5.80 2.03
C VAL A 119 -8.64 6.67 3.30
N GLY A 120 -7.50 6.84 3.98
CA GLY A 120 -7.39 7.47 5.30
C GLY A 120 -7.34 6.49 6.47
N GLY A 121 -7.50 5.19 6.23
CA GLY A 121 -7.37 4.13 7.24
C GLY A 121 -5.92 3.71 7.49
N GLY A 122 -5.74 2.63 8.25
CA GLY A 122 -4.45 1.96 8.44
C GLY A 122 -3.91 1.32 7.16
N GLY A 123 -2.74 0.68 7.28
CA GLY A 123 -2.08 -0.03 6.19
C GLY A 123 -1.75 -1.47 6.57
N ASP A 124 -1.42 -2.27 5.55
CA ASP A 124 -0.87 -3.63 5.70
C ASP A 124 0.56 -3.58 6.27
N ASN A 125 1.13 -4.72 6.67
CA ASN A 125 2.56 -4.87 6.98
C ASN A 125 3.45 -4.40 5.82
N VAL A 126 3.02 -4.63 4.57
CA VAL A 126 3.78 -4.11 3.41
C VAL A 126 3.77 -2.58 3.35
N ALA A 127 2.85 -1.90 4.04
CA ALA A 127 2.82 -0.44 4.13
C ALA A 127 3.65 0.11 5.30
N ASN A 128 4.35 -0.73 6.08
CA ASN A 128 5.18 -0.26 7.18
C ASN A 128 6.28 0.70 6.68
N VAL A 129 6.49 1.79 7.42
CA VAL A 129 7.48 2.83 7.13
C VAL A 129 8.64 2.78 8.13
N PHE A 130 9.80 3.29 7.71
CA PHE A 130 11.00 3.34 8.54
C PHE A 130 11.26 4.78 8.99
N VAL A 131 10.84 5.09 10.22
CA VAL A 131 10.98 6.46 10.76
C VAL A 131 12.39 6.71 11.27
N LEU A 132 12.80 7.98 11.26
CA LEU A 132 14.13 8.47 11.66
C LEU A 132 15.25 8.25 10.62
N GLY A 133 15.01 7.47 9.57
CA GLY A 133 15.97 7.28 8.47
C GLY A 133 16.26 8.56 7.68
N GLN A 134 15.33 9.51 7.63
CA GLN A 134 15.49 10.82 6.97
C GLN A 134 16.62 11.70 7.54
N ARG A 135 17.23 11.31 8.66
CA ARG A 135 18.41 11.98 9.23
C ARG A 135 19.67 11.66 8.45
N PHE A 136 19.69 10.52 7.75
CA PHE A 136 20.83 10.07 6.99
C PHE A 136 20.72 10.56 5.55
N PRO A 137 21.86 10.89 4.92
CA PRO A 137 21.91 11.15 3.49
C PRO A 137 21.53 9.87 2.72
N PHE A 138 22.31 8.81 2.79
CA PHE A 138 22.00 7.57 2.10
C PHE A 138 22.41 6.38 2.94
N VAL A 139 21.44 5.52 3.23
CA VAL A 139 21.65 4.23 3.89
C VAL A 139 21.80 3.15 2.83
N ASN A 140 22.92 2.44 2.83
CA ASN A 140 23.18 1.36 1.88
C ASN A 140 23.17 0.00 2.60
N PHE A 141 22.23 -0.88 2.22
CA PHE A 141 22.19 -2.27 2.68
C PHE A 141 22.73 -3.27 1.66
N ASP A 142 23.14 -2.83 0.47
CA ASP A 142 23.67 -3.63 -0.64
C ASP A 142 25.19 -3.90 -0.53
N GLY A 143 25.72 -4.05 0.68
CA GLY A 143 27.13 -4.41 0.86
C GLY A 143 28.11 -3.29 0.49
N GLY A 144 28.17 -2.24 1.31
CA GLY A 144 29.10 -1.14 1.10
C GLY A 144 29.03 -0.11 2.21
N ALA A 145 29.91 0.89 2.15
CA ALA A 145 29.74 2.05 3.01
C ALA A 145 28.70 2.98 2.39
N GLY A 146 27.78 3.51 3.20
CA GLY A 146 26.93 4.63 2.81
C GLY A 146 27.73 5.92 2.68
N ASP A 147 27.03 7.06 2.59
CA ASP A 147 27.64 8.36 2.27
C ASP A 147 28.69 8.85 3.27
N ASP A 148 28.64 8.38 4.52
CA ASP A 148 29.61 8.75 5.56
C ASP A 148 30.84 7.83 5.58
N ALA A 149 31.01 6.98 4.56
CA ALA A 149 31.99 5.88 4.54
C ALA A 149 31.82 4.93 5.75
N GLN A 150 30.62 4.89 6.34
CA GLN A 150 30.23 4.00 7.41
C GLN A 150 29.28 2.93 6.89
N THR A 151 29.40 1.73 7.45
CA THR A 151 28.39 0.68 7.31
C THR A 151 27.29 0.97 8.32
N HIS A 152 26.07 1.08 7.82
CA HIS A 152 24.87 1.29 8.62
C HIS A 152 24.12 -0.03 8.78
N PHE A 153 23.51 -0.20 9.94
CA PHE A 153 22.60 -1.30 10.25
C PHE A 153 21.20 -0.74 10.47
N LEU A 154 20.15 -1.54 10.24
CA LEU A 154 18.78 -1.06 10.31
C LEU A 154 18.44 -0.48 11.71
N ASP A 155 18.89 -1.17 12.76
CA ASP A 155 18.76 -0.75 14.15
C ASP A 155 19.49 0.56 14.50
N ASP A 156 20.51 0.99 13.73
CA ASP A 156 21.19 2.27 13.96
C ASP A 156 20.63 3.45 13.15
N VAL A 157 19.80 3.18 12.12
CA VAL A 157 19.27 4.24 11.23
C VAL A 157 17.80 4.56 11.42
N ALA A 158 16.95 3.55 11.62
CA ALA A 158 15.51 3.72 11.60
C ALA A 158 14.76 2.77 12.54
N ASN A 159 13.53 3.16 12.90
CA ASN A 159 12.58 2.28 13.57
C ASN A 159 11.42 1.95 12.62
N GLU A 160 11.00 0.69 12.56
CA GLU A 160 9.84 0.27 11.76
C GLU A 160 8.52 0.68 12.45
N ARG A 161 7.55 1.14 11.65
CA ARG A 161 6.22 1.56 12.11
C ARG A 161 5.12 1.08 11.19
N ASN A 162 4.08 0.50 11.79
CA ASN A 162 2.82 0.26 11.12
C ASN A 162 2.07 1.57 10.88
N THR A 163 1.38 1.64 9.74
CA THR A 163 0.63 2.81 9.30
C THR A 163 -0.58 3.07 10.20
N LEU A 164 -0.79 4.33 10.56
CA LEU A 164 -1.87 4.74 11.46
C LEU A 164 -3.16 5.10 10.70
N GLY A 165 -4.31 4.66 11.21
CA GLY A 165 -5.61 5.12 10.73
C GLY A 165 -5.93 6.55 11.17
N MET A 166 -6.49 7.35 10.25
CA MET A 166 -6.78 8.77 10.44
C MET A 166 -8.26 9.09 10.67
N PHE A 167 -9.17 8.12 10.56
CA PHE A 167 -10.60 8.33 10.83
C PHE A 167 -10.84 8.84 12.26
N GLY A 168 -11.61 9.92 12.39
CA GLY A 168 -11.88 10.59 13.67
C GLY A 168 -10.75 11.46 14.22
N SER A 169 -9.67 11.70 13.47
CA SER A 169 -8.50 12.45 13.97
C SER A 169 -8.80 13.90 14.36
N GLY A 170 -9.79 14.55 13.75
CA GLY A 170 -10.21 15.90 14.14
C GLY A 170 -10.70 15.97 15.59
N PHE A 171 -11.52 14.99 16.02
CA PHE A 171 -11.98 14.88 17.41
C PHE A 171 -10.83 14.59 18.38
N ILE A 172 -9.92 13.70 17.97
CA ILE A 172 -8.73 13.35 18.75
C ILE A 172 -7.84 14.57 18.98
N GLU A 173 -7.60 15.36 17.93
CA GLU A 173 -6.82 16.59 18.07
C GLU A 173 -7.52 17.62 18.96
N LEU A 174 -8.83 17.82 18.81
CA LEU A 174 -9.60 18.75 19.64
C LEU A 174 -9.55 18.37 21.14
N LEU A 175 -9.67 17.08 21.45
CA LEU A 175 -9.50 16.57 22.83
C LEU A 175 -8.11 16.89 23.36
N ALA A 176 -7.06 16.68 22.56
CA ALA A 176 -5.69 17.01 22.95
C ALA A 176 -5.49 18.52 23.18
N ARG A 177 -6.12 19.37 22.38
CA ARG A 177 -6.11 20.84 22.56
C ARG A 177 -6.78 21.26 23.87
N GLU A 178 -7.93 20.69 24.20
CA GLU A 178 -8.63 20.96 25.46
C GLU A 178 -7.82 20.46 26.67
N ILE A 179 -7.27 19.24 26.61
CA ILE A 179 -6.37 18.71 27.64
C ILE A 179 -5.17 19.64 27.84
N THR A 180 -4.51 20.06 26.76
CA THR A 180 -3.37 21.00 26.83
C THR A 180 -3.77 22.30 27.53
N THR A 181 -4.94 22.85 27.18
CA THR A 181 -5.47 24.09 27.75
C THR A 181 -5.67 23.96 29.27
N ASP A 182 -6.32 22.87 29.71
CA ASP A 182 -6.57 22.60 31.11
C ASP A 182 -5.27 22.46 31.92
N LEU A 183 -4.31 21.68 31.41
CA LEU A 183 -3.04 21.42 32.10
C LEU A 183 -2.19 22.68 32.23
N GLN A 184 -2.16 23.52 31.18
CA GLN A 184 -1.46 24.79 31.22
C GLN A 184 -2.14 25.82 32.14
N ALA A 185 -3.47 25.78 32.26
CA ALA A 185 -4.21 26.57 33.23
C ALA A 185 -3.87 26.16 34.67
N ILE A 186 -3.80 24.85 34.97
CA ILE A 186 -3.37 24.34 36.28
C ILE A 186 -1.95 24.81 36.62
N ARG A 187 -1.03 24.78 35.65
CA ARG A 187 0.33 25.33 35.84
C ARG A 187 0.29 26.82 36.19
N ALA A 188 -0.52 27.61 35.48
CA ALA A 188 -0.66 29.04 35.76
C ALA A 188 -1.24 29.30 37.16
N ASP A 189 -2.21 28.50 37.60
CA ASP A 189 -2.77 28.56 38.94
C ASP A 189 -1.74 28.20 40.02
N ALA A 190 -0.90 27.18 39.79
CA ALA A 190 0.19 26.83 40.70
C ALA A 190 1.16 28.00 40.87
N VAL A 191 1.51 28.69 39.79
CA VAL A 191 2.36 29.90 39.81
C VAL A 191 1.71 31.02 40.61
N ALA A 192 0.44 31.32 40.32
CA ALA A 192 -0.29 32.37 41.01
C ALA A 192 -0.40 32.10 42.52
N GLN A 193 -0.74 30.86 42.90
CA GLN A 193 -0.86 30.45 44.30
C GLN A 193 0.49 30.48 45.01
N ALA A 194 1.58 30.01 44.38
CA ALA A 194 2.93 30.05 44.97
C ALA A 194 3.41 31.49 45.20
N ALA A 195 3.13 32.38 44.25
CA ALA A 195 3.45 33.81 44.39
C ALA A 195 2.68 34.46 45.55
N ILE A 196 1.39 34.12 45.72
CA ILE A 196 0.57 34.63 46.83
C ILE A 196 1.02 34.05 48.17
N ALA A 197 1.31 32.75 48.23
CA ALA A 197 1.68 32.06 49.45
C ALA A 197 3.10 32.38 49.93
N GLY A 198 3.98 32.81 49.02
CA GLY A 198 5.42 32.99 49.32
C GLY A 198 6.14 31.68 49.60
N ALA A 199 5.56 30.54 49.22
CA ALA A 199 6.08 29.19 49.41
C ALA A 199 5.75 28.31 48.20
N PRO A 200 6.45 27.19 47.97
CA PRO A 200 6.12 26.26 46.89
C PRO A 200 4.69 25.72 47.00
N VAL A 201 4.00 25.64 45.86
CA VAL A 201 2.65 25.06 45.73
C VAL A 201 2.69 23.94 44.70
N THR A 202 2.18 22.77 45.11
CA THR A 202 2.01 21.59 44.25
C THR A 202 0.55 21.39 43.95
N LEU A 203 0.19 21.31 42.66
CA LEU A 203 -1.18 21.01 42.21
C LEU A 203 -1.21 19.68 41.43
N PRO A 204 -2.29 18.89 41.55
CA PRO A 204 -2.50 17.74 40.68
C PRO A 204 -2.79 18.20 39.25
N LEU A 205 -2.21 17.51 38.28
CA LEU A 205 -2.48 17.70 36.86
C LEU A 205 -3.55 16.69 36.44
N SER A 206 -4.75 17.15 36.10
CA SER A 206 -5.79 16.30 35.54
C SER A 206 -6.68 17.06 34.58
N SER A 207 -7.14 16.38 33.54
CA SER A 207 -8.12 16.88 32.56
C SER A 207 -8.94 15.71 32.04
N LYS A 208 -10.23 15.93 31.77
CA LYS A 208 -11.16 14.92 31.23
C LYS A 208 -11.16 13.58 32.00
N GLY A 209 -10.96 13.62 33.31
CA GLY A 209 -10.90 12.42 34.16
C GLY A 209 -9.55 11.67 34.11
N ILE A 210 -8.59 12.13 33.31
CA ILE A 210 -7.25 11.56 33.18
C ILE A 210 -6.28 12.30 34.11
N ALA A 211 -5.43 11.55 34.82
CA ALA A 211 -4.38 12.10 35.67
C ALA A 211 -3.03 12.12 34.95
N PHE A 212 -2.37 13.27 34.96
CA PHE A 212 -1.05 13.54 34.36
C PHE A 212 0.01 13.84 35.43
N GLY A 213 -0.21 13.36 36.65
CA GLY A 213 0.70 13.54 37.79
C GLY A 213 0.51 14.85 38.53
N THR A 214 1.61 15.55 38.83
CA THR A 214 1.61 16.79 39.60
C THR A 214 2.59 17.82 39.05
N ILE A 215 2.34 19.09 39.34
CA ILE A 215 3.25 20.19 39.03
C ILE A 215 3.50 21.03 40.26
N THR A 216 4.77 21.40 40.50
CA THR A 216 5.15 22.25 41.63
C THR A 216 5.71 23.57 41.15
N SER A 217 5.13 24.69 41.58
CA SER A 217 5.69 26.02 41.36
C SER A 217 6.31 26.56 42.64
N ALA A 218 7.54 27.04 42.57
CA ALA A 218 8.16 27.81 43.62
C ALA A 218 7.69 29.28 43.60
N ALA A 219 7.82 29.98 44.72
CA ALA A 219 7.39 31.39 44.86
C ALA A 219 8.16 32.37 43.95
N ASN A 220 9.34 31.98 43.45
CA ASN A 220 10.14 32.74 42.49
C ASN A 220 9.74 32.47 41.03
N GLY A 221 8.71 31.64 40.78
CA GLY A 221 8.23 31.26 39.45
C GLY A 221 8.97 30.08 38.81
N THR A 222 9.93 29.44 39.49
CA THR A 222 10.54 28.20 39.00
C THR A 222 9.53 27.06 39.05
N ILE A 223 9.42 26.30 37.95
CA ILE A 223 8.52 25.14 37.83
C ILE A 223 9.33 23.86 37.95
N ASP A 224 8.87 22.95 38.80
CA ASP A 224 9.32 21.56 38.89
C ASP A 224 8.27 20.65 38.23
N THR A 225 8.69 20.04 37.12
CA THR A 225 7.89 19.12 36.29
C THR A 225 8.27 17.65 36.52
N SER A 226 9.08 17.33 37.53
CA SER A 226 9.48 15.94 37.80
C SER A 226 8.31 15.02 38.17
N GLY A 227 7.17 15.60 38.56
CA GLY A 227 5.93 14.90 38.81
C GLY A 227 4.98 14.78 37.61
N VAL A 228 5.33 15.31 36.43
CA VAL A 228 4.51 15.20 35.21
C VAL A 228 4.64 13.78 34.65
N LEU A 229 3.51 13.17 34.31
CA LEU A 229 3.45 11.80 33.79
C LEU A 229 2.89 11.77 32.37
N GLY A 230 3.49 10.97 31.50
CA GLY A 230 3.00 10.68 30.15
C GLY A 230 3.05 11.83 29.14
N LEU A 231 3.57 13.01 29.52
CA LEU A 231 3.67 14.21 28.68
C LEU A 231 5.05 14.86 28.80
N ASP A 232 5.36 15.72 27.82
CA ASP A 232 6.54 16.60 27.91
C ASP A 232 6.32 17.73 28.93
N THR A 233 7.42 18.35 29.34
CA THR A 233 7.43 19.42 30.35
C THR A 233 6.67 20.69 29.96
N ASP A 234 6.31 20.83 28.68
CA ASP A 234 5.48 21.94 28.18
C ASP A 234 3.97 21.73 28.38
N LEU A 235 3.58 20.53 28.83
CA LEU A 235 2.20 20.11 29.07
C LEU A 235 1.32 20.10 27.81
N VAL A 236 1.92 19.97 26.62
CA VAL A 236 1.18 19.81 25.37
C VAL A 236 0.89 18.34 25.11
N ALA A 237 -0.40 17.99 25.02
CA ALA A 237 -0.83 16.67 24.60
C ALA A 237 -0.60 16.50 23.09
N ARG A 238 0.07 15.41 22.72
CA ARG A 238 0.54 15.14 21.36
C ARG A 238 -0.06 13.82 20.88
N PRO A 239 -1.21 13.85 20.18
CA PRO A 239 -1.99 12.65 19.92
C PRO A 239 -1.53 11.84 18.71
N PHE A 240 -0.58 12.36 17.94
CA PHE A 240 -0.15 11.76 16.68
C PHE A 240 1.24 11.14 16.79
N HIS A 241 1.45 10.12 15.95
CA HIS A 241 2.60 9.19 15.98
C HIS A 241 2.58 8.25 17.21
N GLN A 242 3.13 7.06 17.07
CA GLN A 242 3.18 6.01 18.10
C GLN A 242 3.93 6.44 19.38
N LYS A 243 4.82 7.43 19.29
CA LYS A 243 5.57 7.99 20.43
C LYS A 243 4.91 9.24 21.01
N GLY A 244 3.81 9.72 20.43
CA GLY A 244 3.12 10.94 20.85
C GLY A 244 4.04 12.17 20.80
N VAL A 245 4.70 12.41 19.66
CA VAL A 245 5.66 13.52 19.48
C VAL A 245 5.18 14.61 18.53
N VAL A 246 3.99 14.44 17.94
CA VAL A 246 3.40 15.35 16.96
C VAL A 246 2.14 16.01 17.55
N VAL A 247 2.06 17.33 17.45
CA VAL A 247 1.05 18.18 18.10
C VAL A 247 -0.27 18.22 17.32
N SER A 248 -0.21 18.22 15.98
CA SER A 248 -1.38 18.44 15.12
C SER A 248 -1.31 17.64 13.82
N LEU A 249 -2.47 17.45 13.17
CA LEU A 249 -2.62 16.91 11.83
C LEU A 249 -1.81 17.70 10.80
N ARG A 250 -1.67 19.00 11.04
CA ARG A 250 -0.89 19.90 10.20
C ARG A 250 0.61 19.62 10.27
N GLU A 251 1.15 19.48 11.49
CA GLU A 251 2.53 19.07 11.69
C GLU A 251 2.77 17.67 11.13
N PHE A 252 1.83 16.75 11.37
CA PHE A 252 1.86 15.39 10.81
C PHE A 252 1.96 15.45 9.28
N THR A 253 1.09 16.22 8.62
CA THR A 253 1.07 16.37 7.17
C THR A 253 2.38 16.93 6.64
N ASN A 254 2.89 18.03 7.19
CA ASN A 254 4.17 18.59 6.75
C ASN A 254 5.35 17.62 6.92
N ASN A 255 5.38 16.90 8.03
CA ASN A 255 6.42 15.90 8.26
C ASN A 255 6.30 14.76 7.26
N ALA A 256 5.09 14.30 6.96
CA ALA A 256 4.87 13.21 6.02
C ALA A 256 5.23 13.62 4.57
N MET A 257 4.77 14.79 4.13
CA MET A 257 5.06 15.31 2.78
C MET A 257 6.56 15.42 2.53
N ASN A 258 7.29 16.02 3.46
CA ASN A 258 8.73 16.12 3.36
C ASN A 258 9.39 14.73 3.46
N HIS A 259 9.23 14.03 4.57
CA HIS A 259 10.05 12.84 4.85
C HIS A 259 9.76 11.67 3.91
N HIS A 260 8.49 11.43 3.55
CA HIS A 260 8.07 10.24 2.82
C HIS A 260 7.90 10.47 1.31
N HIS A 261 7.67 11.71 0.88
CA HIS A 261 7.41 12.04 -0.53
C HIS A 261 8.48 12.97 -1.14
N GLY A 262 9.35 13.56 -0.32
CA GLY A 262 10.30 14.58 -0.76
C GLY A 262 9.72 15.97 -0.91
N ILE A 263 8.42 16.14 -0.65
CA ILE A 263 7.68 17.35 -1.00
C ILE A 263 7.85 18.47 0.04
N GLN A 264 8.18 19.68 -0.40
CA GLN A 264 8.46 20.85 0.42
C GLN A 264 7.26 21.79 0.58
N SER A 265 6.89 22.07 1.84
CA SER A 265 5.89 23.10 2.12
C SER A 265 6.50 24.49 2.27
N ALA A 266 5.91 25.47 1.57
CA ALA A 266 6.39 26.85 1.50
C ALA A 266 6.41 27.57 2.87
N GLU A 267 5.65 27.09 3.84
CA GLU A 267 5.65 27.62 5.20
C GLU A 267 6.81 27.13 6.08
N ARG A 268 7.44 26.03 5.69
CA ARG A 268 8.62 25.47 6.36
C ARG A 268 9.89 25.96 5.68
N PHE A 269 9.88 26.00 4.36
CA PHE A 269 11.05 26.29 3.52
C PHE A 269 11.09 27.74 3.03
N GLY A 270 9.94 28.35 2.82
CA GLY A 270 9.81 29.69 2.25
C GLY A 270 9.10 29.66 0.90
N LEU A 271 8.49 30.80 0.53
CA LEU A 271 7.86 30.96 -0.78
C LEU A 271 8.94 31.24 -1.84
N GLY A 272 8.88 30.50 -2.95
CA GLY A 272 9.82 30.61 -4.07
C GLY A 272 11.19 30.00 -3.82
N GLU A 273 11.34 29.22 -2.75
CA GLU A 273 12.56 28.48 -2.42
C GLU A 273 12.50 27.07 -3.05
N ASP A 274 13.66 26.56 -3.46
CA ASP A 274 13.92 25.23 -4.03
C ASP A 274 15.11 24.66 -3.25
N ASP A 275 14.84 24.23 -2.00
CA ASP A 275 15.90 23.89 -1.06
C ASP A 275 16.57 22.55 -1.41
N ASP A 276 15.88 21.68 -2.16
CA ASP A 276 16.42 20.38 -2.61
C ASP A 276 16.99 20.37 -4.04
N ASN A 277 16.88 21.49 -4.76
CA ASN A 277 17.43 21.71 -6.10
C ASN A 277 16.88 20.74 -7.15
N ASP A 278 15.62 20.37 -7.04
CA ASP A 278 14.95 19.56 -8.04
C ASP A 278 14.33 20.40 -9.18
N GLY A 279 14.33 21.72 -9.01
CA GLY A 279 13.86 22.70 -9.99
C GLY A 279 12.38 23.07 -9.84
N VAL A 280 11.70 22.56 -8.81
CA VAL A 280 10.34 22.91 -8.44
C VAL A 280 10.39 23.86 -7.22
N VAL A 281 9.57 24.91 -7.27
CA VAL A 281 9.38 25.84 -6.14
C VAL A 281 7.92 25.81 -5.74
N ASP A 282 7.64 26.15 -4.49
CA ASP A 282 6.26 26.23 -3.98
C ASP A 282 5.46 24.92 -4.15
N GLU A 283 6.11 23.78 -3.98
CA GLU A 283 5.54 22.43 -4.20
C GLU A 283 4.26 22.18 -3.38
N LEU A 284 4.23 22.67 -2.14
CA LEU A 284 3.00 22.82 -1.36
C LEU A 284 2.89 24.21 -0.78
N THR A 285 1.79 24.89 -1.09
CA THR A 285 1.46 26.15 -0.44
C THR A 285 0.85 25.92 0.94
N ALA A 286 0.86 26.94 1.81
CA ALA A 286 0.17 26.86 3.10
C ALA A 286 -1.34 26.54 2.95
N GLY A 287 -1.97 26.97 1.85
CA GLY A 287 -3.37 26.66 1.56
C GLY A 287 -3.60 25.20 1.19
N ASP A 288 -2.65 24.57 0.49
CA ASP A 288 -2.70 23.14 0.20
C ASP A 288 -2.60 22.32 1.50
N VAL A 289 -1.69 22.70 2.40
CA VAL A 289 -1.55 22.06 3.71
C VAL A 289 -2.80 22.25 4.55
N THR A 290 -3.44 23.42 4.52
CA THR A 290 -4.75 23.64 5.16
C THR A 290 -5.83 22.74 4.57
N ALA A 291 -5.90 22.59 3.24
CA ALA A 291 -6.86 21.68 2.60
C ALA A 291 -6.65 20.22 3.00
N ALA A 292 -5.40 19.73 2.97
CA ALA A 292 -5.05 18.38 3.41
C ALA A 292 -5.39 18.14 4.89
N THR A 293 -5.07 19.11 5.76
CA THR A 293 -5.36 19.05 7.21
C THR A 293 -6.86 18.99 7.47
N LEU A 294 -7.66 19.82 6.79
CA LEU A 294 -9.12 19.82 6.95
C LEU A 294 -9.77 18.54 6.42
N TRP A 295 -9.26 17.99 5.32
CA TRP A 295 -9.72 16.69 4.83
C TRP A 295 -9.46 15.57 5.85
N GLN A 296 -8.26 15.52 6.44
CA GLN A 296 -7.93 14.55 7.49
C GLN A 296 -8.80 14.76 8.76
N ALA A 297 -9.00 16.01 9.16
CA ALA A 297 -9.78 16.36 10.35
C ALA A 297 -11.27 15.99 10.23
N THR A 298 -11.81 16.06 9.01
CA THR A 298 -13.21 15.77 8.69
C THR A 298 -13.46 14.34 8.22
N LEU A 299 -12.44 13.47 8.21
CA LEU A 299 -12.66 12.05 7.98
C LEU A 299 -13.71 11.53 8.98
N PRO A 300 -14.66 10.69 8.53
CA PRO A 300 -15.77 10.26 9.35
C PRO A 300 -15.35 9.69 10.70
N ALA A 301 -16.21 9.88 11.69
CA ALA A 301 -16.07 9.24 12.98
C ALA A 301 -16.15 7.70 12.80
N PRO A 302 -15.18 6.92 13.31
CA PRO A 302 -15.40 5.49 13.48
C PRO A 302 -16.62 5.23 14.39
N GLY A 303 -17.11 4.00 14.39
CA GLY A 303 -18.32 3.65 15.14
C GLY A 303 -18.33 2.21 15.63
N ARG A 304 -19.50 1.75 16.06
CA ARG A 304 -19.75 0.37 16.47
C ARG A 304 -20.47 -0.42 15.39
N VAL A 305 -19.91 -1.56 15.00
CA VAL A 305 -20.59 -2.60 14.23
C VAL A 305 -21.10 -3.64 15.23
N LEU A 306 -22.39 -3.58 15.52
CA LEU A 306 -23.02 -4.44 16.52
C LEU A 306 -23.26 -5.83 15.95
N PRO A 307 -22.95 -6.92 16.70
CA PRO A 307 -23.29 -8.27 16.30
C PRO A 307 -24.80 -8.43 16.16
N ASN A 308 -25.24 -9.32 15.26
CA ASN A 308 -26.66 -9.53 14.98
C ASN A 308 -27.24 -10.82 15.59
N SER A 309 -26.46 -11.55 16.40
CA SER A 309 -26.90 -12.74 17.13
C SER A 309 -26.99 -12.45 18.64
N GLY A 310 -27.99 -13.04 19.31
CA GLY A 310 -28.18 -12.80 20.76
C GLY A 310 -27.01 -13.27 21.61
N ALA A 311 -26.29 -14.31 21.17
CA ALA A 311 -25.08 -14.81 21.84
C ALA A 311 -23.92 -13.84 21.69
N ALA A 312 -23.63 -13.37 20.47
CA ALA A 312 -22.55 -12.42 20.21
C ALA A 312 -22.82 -11.05 20.84
N ILE A 313 -24.08 -10.60 20.88
CA ILE A 313 -24.47 -9.39 21.64
C ILE A 313 -24.18 -9.58 23.14
N ALA A 314 -24.51 -10.75 23.71
CA ALA A 314 -24.23 -11.01 25.12
C ALA A 314 -22.72 -11.04 25.39
N ALA A 315 -21.95 -11.67 24.50
CA ALA A 315 -20.49 -11.72 24.53
C ALA A 315 -19.86 -10.33 24.48
N ALA A 316 -20.20 -9.50 23.48
CA ALA A 316 -19.68 -8.14 23.38
C ALA A 316 -20.00 -7.29 24.62
N ASN A 317 -21.21 -7.39 25.17
CA ASN A 317 -21.57 -6.66 26.40
C ASN A 317 -20.81 -7.16 27.64
N HIS A 318 -20.53 -8.47 27.72
CA HIS A 318 -19.76 -9.05 28.80
C HIS A 318 -18.28 -8.69 28.66
N GLY A 319 -17.74 -8.76 27.45
CA GLY A 319 -16.40 -8.34 27.09
C GLY A 319 -16.10 -6.89 27.43
N GLU A 320 -17.04 -5.98 27.17
CA GLU A 320 -16.92 -4.57 27.56
C GLU A 320 -16.81 -4.39 29.08
N GLN A 321 -17.57 -5.18 29.86
CA GLN A 321 -17.46 -5.19 31.31
C GLN A 321 -16.11 -5.75 31.77
N LEU A 322 -15.70 -6.88 31.18
CA LEU A 322 -14.42 -7.52 31.45
C LEU A 322 -13.25 -6.56 31.17
N PHE A 323 -13.24 -5.91 30.01
CA PHE A 323 -12.27 -4.89 29.61
C PHE A 323 -12.06 -3.82 30.69
N THR A 324 -13.16 -3.37 31.31
CA THR A 324 -13.09 -2.41 32.43
C THR A 324 -12.55 -3.06 33.70
N THR A 325 -13.04 -4.25 34.07
CA THR A 325 -12.64 -4.93 35.31
C THR A 325 -11.19 -5.44 35.33
N LEU A 326 -10.65 -5.79 34.16
CA LEU A 326 -9.25 -6.15 33.94
C LEU A 326 -8.31 -4.94 34.11
N GLY A 327 -8.85 -3.71 34.05
CA GLY A 327 -8.05 -2.48 34.10
C GLY A 327 -7.57 -1.99 32.74
N CYS A 328 -7.98 -2.57 31.61
CA CYS A 328 -7.63 -2.07 30.28
C CYS A 328 -8.11 -0.62 30.07
N ALA A 329 -9.28 -0.29 30.63
CA ALA A 329 -9.86 1.06 30.60
C ALA A 329 -9.08 2.13 31.41
N VAL A 330 -8.04 1.75 32.15
CA VAL A 330 -7.17 2.71 32.86
C VAL A 330 -6.34 3.53 31.87
N CYS A 331 -5.83 2.88 30.82
CA CYS A 331 -5.11 3.56 29.74
C CYS A 331 -6.05 3.83 28.56
N HIS A 332 -6.89 2.86 28.19
CA HIS A 332 -7.88 2.99 27.12
C HIS A 332 -9.19 3.60 27.63
N VAL A 333 -9.13 4.86 28.09
CA VAL A 333 -10.29 5.58 28.63
C VAL A 333 -11.38 5.67 27.56
N PRO A 334 -12.56 5.04 27.75
CA PRO A 334 -13.55 4.90 26.69
C PRO A 334 -14.12 6.23 26.20
N ASP A 335 -14.70 7.00 27.13
CA ASP A 335 -15.53 8.15 26.83
C ASP A 335 -14.85 9.43 27.30
N LEU A 336 -14.59 10.34 26.37
CA LEU A 336 -14.06 11.66 26.65
C LEU A 336 -15.04 12.72 26.16
N VAL A 337 -15.43 13.62 27.05
CA VAL A 337 -16.27 14.77 26.71
C VAL A 337 -15.42 15.81 26.00
N LEU A 338 -15.80 16.17 24.78
CA LEU A 338 -15.29 17.29 24.03
C LEU A 338 -16.24 18.47 24.19
N GLU A 339 -15.78 19.57 24.78
CA GLU A 339 -16.65 20.70 25.11
C GLU A 339 -16.98 21.54 23.87
N ASN A 340 -16.05 21.63 22.92
CA ASN A 340 -16.23 22.36 21.68
C ASN A 340 -15.83 21.51 20.46
N PRO A 341 -16.80 21.06 19.64
CA PRO A 341 -16.52 20.25 18.45
C PRO A 341 -16.10 21.07 17.21
N VAL A 342 -15.91 22.38 17.34
CA VAL A 342 -15.45 23.24 16.24
C VAL A 342 -13.94 23.14 16.08
N PHE A 343 -13.50 22.45 15.03
CA PHE A 343 -12.10 22.37 14.63
C PHE A 343 -11.66 23.68 13.98
N THR A 344 -10.60 24.29 14.53
CA THR A 344 -9.97 25.47 13.91
C THR A 344 -8.61 25.14 13.30
N GLU A 345 -8.32 25.76 12.17
CA GLU A 345 -7.06 25.65 11.45
C GLU A 345 -6.51 27.06 11.16
N PRO A 346 -5.28 27.38 11.60
CA PRO A 346 -4.27 26.52 12.25
C PRO A 346 -4.54 26.17 13.72
N ASN A 347 -3.97 25.05 14.17
CA ASN A 347 -3.93 24.67 15.60
C ASN A 347 -3.16 25.72 16.44
N PRO A 348 -3.67 26.14 17.62
CA PRO A 348 -3.05 27.16 18.48
C PRO A 348 -1.69 26.76 19.09
N TYR A 349 -1.37 25.47 19.11
CA TYR A 349 -0.14 24.90 19.67
C TYR A 349 0.87 24.49 18.61
N ASN A 350 0.64 24.81 17.33
CA ASN A 350 1.55 24.47 16.24
C ASN A 350 2.99 24.94 16.53
N PRO A 351 3.99 24.06 16.40
CA PRO A 351 5.38 24.46 16.54
C PRO A 351 5.84 25.30 15.34
N ALA A 352 6.96 26.01 15.50
CA ALA A 352 7.57 26.77 14.41
C ALA A 352 7.88 25.89 13.19
N GLY A 353 7.83 26.47 11.99
CA GLY A 353 7.91 25.72 10.72
C GLY A 353 6.57 25.12 10.27
N ASN A 354 5.48 25.52 10.92
CA ASN A 354 4.09 25.30 10.53
C ASN A 354 3.33 26.62 10.71
N LEU A 355 2.25 26.84 9.96
CA LEU A 355 1.36 27.98 10.13
C LEU A 355 0.76 28.01 11.55
N ARG A 356 0.82 29.17 12.20
CA ARG A 356 0.26 29.39 13.54
C ARG A 356 -0.85 30.42 13.47
N THR A 357 -1.63 30.50 14.53
CA THR A 357 -2.74 31.46 14.66
C THR A 357 -2.29 32.92 14.56
N THR A 358 -1.02 33.23 14.88
CA THR A 358 -0.47 34.58 14.69
C THR A 358 -0.14 34.92 13.23
N ASP A 359 -0.08 33.91 12.36
CA ASP A 359 0.37 34.03 10.98
C ASP A 359 -0.83 34.23 10.01
N VAL A 360 -2.07 34.09 10.50
CA VAL A 360 -3.32 34.24 9.72
C VAL A 360 -4.18 35.39 10.22
N GLY A 361 -4.94 36.04 9.33
CA GLY A 361 -5.90 37.08 9.71
C GLY A 361 -7.22 36.53 10.28
N VAL A 362 -7.63 35.34 9.82
CA VAL A 362 -8.85 34.64 10.21
C VAL A 362 -8.59 33.14 10.18
N GLU A 363 -8.96 32.42 11.23
CA GLU A 363 -8.90 30.96 11.29
C GLU A 363 -10.05 30.34 10.49
N VAL A 364 -9.80 29.23 9.81
CA VAL A 364 -10.87 28.40 9.25
C VAL A 364 -11.48 27.59 10.38
N SER A 365 -12.80 27.49 10.42
CA SER A 365 -13.54 26.73 11.44
C SER A 365 -14.45 25.71 10.78
N VAL A 366 -14.51 24.49 11.31
CA VAL A 366 -15.37 23.40 10.85
C VAL A 366 -16.03 22.73 12.04
N ASP A 367 -17.35 22.66 12.08
CA ASP A 367 -18.11 21.91 13.09
C ASP A 367 -18.14 20.42 12.72
N LEU A 368 -17.34 19.61 13.42
CA LEU A 368 -17.21 18.18 13.12
C LEU A 368 -18.49 17.36 13.38
N THR A 369 -19.51 17.94 14.02
CA THR A 369 -20.81 17.29 14.24
C THR A 369 -21.78 17.45 13.07
N SER A 370 -21.49 18.36 12.14
CA SER A 370 -22.46 18.73 11.08
C SER A 370 -21.84 19.02 9.71
N GLU A 371 -20.54 19.26 9.61
CA GLU A 371 -19.83 19.58 8.38
C GLU A 371 -18.84 18.48 7.97
N GLY A 372 -18.65 18.29 6.66
CA GLY A 372 -17.82 17.23 6.08
C GLY A 372 -18.58 15.91 5.82
N PRO A 373 -17.87 14.83 5.44
CA PRO A 373 -18.48 13.52 5.24
C PRO A 373 -18.88 12.87 6.58
N GLY A 374 -20.08 12.27 6.61
CA GLY A 374 -20.56 11.50 7.76
C GLY A 374 -20.06 10.04 7.79
N PRO A 375 -20.42 9.26 8.83
CA PRO A 375 -21.29 9.68 9.93
C PRO A 375 -20.60 10.63 10.93
N HIS A 376 -21.40 11.52 11.54
CA HIS A 376 -20.97 12.48 12.56
C HIS A 376 -21.39 12.04 13.96
N LEU A 377 -20.59 12.38 14.97
CA LEU A 377 -21.01 12.25 16.36
C LEU A 377 -22.13 13.25 16.68
N ALA A 378 -23.13 12.80 17.44
CA ALA A 378 -24.25 13.66 17.83
C ALA A 378 -23.85 14.54 19.02
N PRO A 379 -24.15 15.85 19.01
CA PRO A 379 -23.93 16.71 20.16
C PRO A 379 -24.98 16.45 21.26
N GLU A 380 -24.53 16.62 22.50
CA GLU A 380 -25.37 16.67 23.69
C GLU A 380 -26.18 17.97 23.75
N PHE A 381 -27.11 18.06 24.71
CA PHE A 381 -27.99 19.24 24.83
C PHE A 381 -27.24 20.56 25.08
N ASP A 382 -26.08 20.52 25.71
CA ASP A 382 -25.23 21.67 25.98
C ASP A 382 -24.23 21.99 24.85
N GLY A 383 -24.22 21.19 23.78
CA GLY A 383 -23.33 21.33 22.62
C GLY A 383 -22.01 20.56 22.75
N SER A 384 -21.73 19.95 23.91
CA SER A 384 -20.59 19.04 24.06
C SER A 384 -20.80 17.74 23.26
N VAL A 385 -19.74 16.98 23.02
CA VAL A 385 -19.79 15.72 22.29
C VAL A 385 -19.06 14.65 23.08
N VAL A 386 -19.65 13.47 23.24
CA VAL A 386 -18.96 12.31 23.79
C VAL A 386 -18.17 11.61 22.68
N VAL A 387 -16.85 11.56 22.81
CA VAL A 387 -15.95 10.88 21.89
C VAL A 387 -15.52 9.55 22.50
N HIS A 388 -15.89 8.44 21.86
CA HIS A 388 -15.53 7.08 22.27
C HIS A 388 -14.10 6.72 21.83
N ALA A 389 -13.11 7.48 22.32
CA ALA A 389 -11.74 7.46 21.81
C ALA A 389 -10.91 6.25 22.27
N TYR A 390 -11.17 5.71 23.46
CA TYR A 390 -10.37 4.62 24.06
C TYR A 390 -8.87 4.95 24.15
N THR A 391 -8.54 6.11 24.68
CA THR A 391 -7.16 6.58 24.89
C THR A 391 -7.12 7.62 26.00
N ASP A 392 -6.01 7.69 26.71
CA ASP A 392 -5.74 8.69 27.74
C ASP A 392 -4.70 9.74 27.32
N PHE A 393 -4.26 9.73 26.05
CA PHE A 393 -3.29 10.67 25.49
C PHE A 393 -1.92 10.67 26.19
N LYS A 394 -1.62 9.67 27.03
CA LYS A 394 -0.34 9.55 27.73
C LYS A 394 0.58 8.58 27.03
N ARG A 395 1.87 8.79 27.27
CA ARG A 395 2.92 7.80 27.02
C ARG A 395 3.04 6.86 28.23
N HIS A 396 3.13 5.56 27.97
CA HIS A 396 3.29 4.50 28.97
C HIS A 396 4.54 3.68 28.69
N ASP A 397 5.23 3.26 29.74
CA ASP A 397 6.26 2.24 29.66
C ASP A 397 5.59 0.90 29.31
N MET A 398 5.88 0.39 28.11
CA MET A 398 5.34 -0.87 27.60
C MET A 398 6.28 -2.06 27.86
N GLY A 399 7.38 -1.82 28.58
CA GLY A 399 8.36 -2.81 28.98
C GLY A 399 9.17 -3.40 27.82
N PRO A 400 10.06 -4.36 28.13
CA PRO A 400 11.02 -4.90 27.16
C PRO A 400 10.40 -5.62 25.95
N VAL A 401 9.15 -6.09 26.06
CA VAL A 401 8.47 -6.81 24.97
C VAL A 401 8.14 -5.87 23.82
N CYS A 402 7.83 -4.60 24.12
CA CYS A 402 7.57 -3.56 23.13
C CYS A 402 8.79 -2.68 22.83
N ASP A 403 9.89 -2.86 23.58
CA ASP A 403 11.18 -2.18 23.38
C ASP A 403 12.00 -2.87 22.26
N ASN A 404 11.39 -2.96 21.08
CA ASN A 404 12.03 -3.52 19.88
C ASN A 404 12.74 -2.44 19.04
N GLU A 405 12.97 -1.26 19.64
CA GLU A 405 13.55 -0.09 18.99
C GLU A 405 14.90 0.25 19.59
N ALA A 406 15.88 0.56 18.75
CA ALA A 406 17.19 1.01 19.22
C ALA A 406 17.32 2.54 19.25
N LEU A 407 16.38 3.26 18.62
CA LEU A 407 16.49 4.70 18.42
C LEU A 407 15.41 5.47 19.19
N VAL A 408 15.86 6.42 20.00
CA VAL A 408 15.02 7.40 20.69
C VAL A 408 14.43 8.39 19.69
N GLN A 409 13.11 8.54 19.70
CA GLN A 409 12.38 9.52 18.89
C GLN A 409 11.90 10.67 19.76
N GLY A 410 12.25 11.91 19.39
CA GLY A 410 11.76 13.11 20.10
C GLY A 410 12.15 13.17 21.58
N GLY A 411 13.21 12.46 21.99
CA GLY A 411 13.61 12.36 23.40
C GLY A 411 12.79 11.37 24.24
N VAL A 412 11.83 10.65 23.62
CA VAL A 412 11.02 9.63 24.28
C VAL A 412 11.80 8.31 24.34
N PRO A 413 11.97 7.69 25.53
CA PRO A 413 12.63 6.39 25.64
C PRO A 413 11.95 5.31 24.78
N THR A 414 12.73 4.31 24.36
CA THR A 414 12.33 3.33 23.34
C THR A 414 11.22 2.40 23.81
N GLU A 415 11.11 2.18 25.12
CA GLU A 415 10.06 1.42 25.78
C GLU A 415 8.73 2.20 25.98
N PHE A 416 8.73 3.52 25.77
CA PHE A 416 7.54 4.36 25.98
C PHE A 416 6.72 4.58 24.71
N PHE A 417 5.40 4.36 24.78
CA PHE A 417 4.48 4.55 23.65
C PHE A 417 3.21 5.28 24.07
N LEU A 418 2.66 6.07 23.14
CA LEU A 418 1.35 6.70 23.30
C LEU A 418 0.25 5.63 23.31
N THR A 419 -0.71 5.73 24.24
CA THR A 419 -1.91 4.89 24.19
C THR A 419 -2.68 5.15 22.89
N ARG A 420 -2.62 4.21 21.95
CA ARG A 420 -3.34 4.31 20.67
C ARG A 420 -4.85 4.32 20.93
N LYS A 421 -5.59 5.16 20.21
CA LYS A 421 -7.07 5.09 20.17
C LYS A 421 -7.50 3.72 19.68
N LEU A 422 -8.39 3.04 20.40
CA LEU A 422 -9.02 1.80 19.89
C LEU A 422 -10.22 2.10 18.97
N TRP A 423 -10.59 3.38 18.86
CA TRP A 423 -11.67 3.86 18.00
C TRP A 423 -11.37 3.58 16.52
N GLY A 424 -12.03 2.54 15.98
CA GLY A 424 -11.88 2.07 14.61
C GLY A 424 -10.90 0.91 14.41
N THR A 425 -10.34 0.34 15.48
CA THR A 425 -9.19 -0.57 15.37
C THR A 425 -9.47 -1.91 14.70
N SER A 426 -10.69 -2.45 14.78
CA SER A 426 -10.92 -3.88 14.48
C SER A 426 -10.78 -4.23 13.00
N ASN A 427 -11.03 -3.31 12.08
CA ASN A 427 -10.89 -3.55 10.65
C ASN A 427 -9.69 -2.84 10.03
N GLU A 428 -8.69 -2.54 10.87
CA GLU A 428 -7.38 -2.02 10.48
C GLU A 428 -6.22 -2.94 10.92
N PRO A 429 -6.28 -4.28 10.69
CA PRO A 429 -5.12 -5.15 10.95
C PRO A 429 -3.97 -4.81 9.99
N PRO A 430 -2.71 -5.05 10.39
CA PRO A 430 -2.31 -5.73 11.62
C PRO A 430 -2.15 -4.79 12.83
N TYR A 431 -1.95 -5.35 14.02
CA TYR A 431 -1.99 -4.64 15.30
C TYR A 431 -0.59 -4.38 15.90
N MET A 432 -0.55 -3.58 16.98
CA MET A 432 0.65 -3.02 17.62
C MET A 432 1.37 -1.97 16.75
N HIS A 433 2.38 -1.29 17.32
CA HIS A 433 3.10 -0.19 16.65
C HIS A 433 3.92 -0.63 15.44
N HIS A 434 4.24 -1.93 15.34
CA HIS A 434 5.04 -2.55 14.28
C HIS A 434 4.24 -3.54 13.40
N GLY A 435 2.96 -3.82 13.69
CA GLY A 435 2.13 -4.71 12.85
C GLY A 435 2.37 -6.22 13.03
N ARG A 436 2.95 -6.68 14.16
CA ARG A 436 3.33 -8.10 14.32
C ARG A 436 2.26 -8.96 15.01
N ALA A 437 1.19 -8.35 15.50
CA ALA A 437 0.01 -9.09 15.96
C ALA A 437 -1.00 -9.16 14.82
N LEU A 438 -1.41 -10.36 14.44
CA LEU A 438 -2.39 -10.60 13.39
C LEU A 438 -3.81 -10.76 13.96
N THR A 439 -3.93 -11.06 15.25
CA THR A 439 -5.20 -11.14 15.99
C THR A 439 -5.26 -10.14 17.14
N LEU A 440 -6.47 -9.87 17.65
CA LEU A 440 -6.65 -8.96 18.79
C LEU A 440 -6.15 -9.60 20.09
N SER A 441 -6.32 -10.91 20.27
CA SER A 441 -5.76 -11.62 21.42
C SER A 441 -4.23 -11.55 21.44
N GLU A 442 -3.57 -11.74 20.30
CA GLU A 442 -2.11 -11.57 20.19
C GLU A 442 -1.68 -10.16 20.60
N ALA A 443 -2.39 -9.14 20.11
CA ALA A 443 -2.08 -7.76 20.45
C ALA A 443 -2.18 -7.51 21.96
N ILE A 444 -3.24 -7.99 22.62
CA ILE A 444 -3.41 -7.88 24.07
C ILE A 444 -2.26 -8.60 24.80
N LEU A 445 -1.93 -9.82 24.39
CA LEU A 445 -0.89 -10.64 25.03
C LEU A 445 0.54 -10.11 24.84
N MET A 446 0.78 -9.25 23.85
CA MET A 446 2.07 -8.57 23.64
C MET A 446 2.29 -7.35 24.55
N HIS A 447 1.30 -6.92 25.33
CA HIS A 447 1.47 -5.78 26.24
C HIS A 447 2.46 -6.10 27.38
N GLY A 448 3.11 -5.08 27.93
CA GLY A 448 4.07 -5.22 29.03
C GLY A 448 4.14 -3.93 29.86
N GLY A 449 5.15 -3.85 30.74
CA GLY A 449 5.40 -2.64 31.55
C GLY A 449 4.19 -2.27 32.41
N GLU A 450 3.68 -1.05 32.25
CA GLU A 450 2.50 -0.54 32.97
C GLU A 450 1.21 -1.33 32.66
N ALA A 451 1.16 -2.03 31.53
CA ALA A 451 0.02 -2.85 31.12
C ALA A 451 0.18 -4.34 31.47
N GLU A 452 1.25 -4.74 32.18
CA GLU A 452 1.52 -6.14 32.52
C GLU A 452 0.41 -6.79 33.35
N THR A 453 -0.13 -6.08 34.35
CA THR A 453 -1.21 -6.64 35.19
C THR A 453 -2.50 -6.90 34.40
N PRO A 454 -3.07 -5.92 33.65
CA PRO A 454 -4.22 -6.18 32.79
C PRO A 454 -3.99 -7.29 31.75
N ARG A 455 -2.77 -7.40 31.18
CA ARG A 455 -2.41 -8.50 30.27
C ARG A 455 -2.50 -9.84 30.99
N ASP A 456 -1.85 -9.98 32.15
CA ASP A 456 -1.82 -11.24 32.89
C ASP A 456 -3.20 -11.66 33.36
N ASP A 457 -4.03 -10.69 33.76
CA ASP A 457 -5.42 -10.93 34.14
C ASP A 457 -6.24 -11.41 32.93
N PHE A 458 -6.04 -10.83 31.74
CA PHE A 458 -6.64 -11.33 30.50
C PHE A 458 -6.16 -12.76 30.16
N ALA A 459 -4.86 -13.03 30.27
CA ALA A 459 -4.29 -14.35 30.03
C ALA A 459 -4.82 -15.42 31.01
N ALA A 460 -5.24 -15.01 32.21
CA ALA A 460 -5.81 -15.88 33.24
C ALA A 460 -7.32 -16.13 33.10
N LEU A 461 -8.02 -15.41 32.20
CA LEU A 461 -9.44 -15.63 31.92
C LEU A 461 -9.71 -17.00 31.29
N SER A 462 -10.98 -17.43 31.32
CA SER A 462 -11.41 -18.56 30.49
C SER A 462 -11.38 -18.17 29.01
N THR A 463 -11.26 -19.15 28.11
CA THR A 463 -11.28 -18.88 26.66
C THR A 463 -12.58 -18.18 26.23
N ASP A 464 -13.72 -18.52 26.83
CA ASP A 464 -14.99 -17.85 26.55
C ASP A 464 -14.94 -16.37 26.96
N ASP A 465 -14.37 -16.06 28.13
CA ASP A 465 -14.24 -14.68 28.60
C ASP A 465 -13.21 -13.88 27.79
N GLN A 466 -12.12 -14.51 27.32
CA GLN A 466 -11.17 -13.89 26.38
C GLN A 466 -11.86 -13.55 25.06
N ASN A 467 -12.64 -14.50 24.52
CA ASN A 467 -13.40 -14.32 23.30
C ASN A 467 -14.47 -13.23 23.45
N ASP A 468 -15.09 -13.09 24.62
CA ASP A 468 -16.05 -12.02 24.90
C ASP A 468 -15.37 -10.63 24.81
N VAL A 469 -14.17 -10.47 25.40
CA VAL A 469 -13.37 -9.23 25.30
C VAL A 469 -13.00 -8.92 23.84
N VAL A 470 -12.58 -9.93 23.09
CA VAL A 470 -12.28 -9.76 21.65
C VAL A 470 -13.53 -9.39 20.86
N GLU A 471 -14.67 -10.02 21.14
CA GLU A 471 -15.95 -9.73 20.49
C GLU A 471 -16.41 -8.28 20.75
N PHE A 472 -16.12 -7.74 21.94
CA PHE A 472 -16.29 -6.31 22.21
C PHE A 472 -15.40 -5.44 21.31
N LEU A 473 -14.10 -5.73 21.25
CA LEU A 473 -13.15 -4.96 20.44
C LEU A 473 -13.49 -5.02 18.95
N LYS A 474 -14.01 -6.16 18.46
CA LYS A 474 -14.51 -6.34 17.09
C LYS A 474 -15.63 -5.38 16.71
N THR A 475 -16.33 -4.81 17.69
CA THR A 475 -17.34 -3.79 17.41
C THR A 475 -16.72 -2.46 16.96
N LEU A 476 -15.49 -2.13 17.36
CA LEU A 476 -14.88 -0.81 17.12
C LEU A 476 -14.28 -0.72 15.71
N GLN A 477 -15.00 -0.15 14.74
CA GLN A 477 -14.62 -0.19 13.33
C GLN A 477 -14.70 1.16 12.63
N VAL A 478 -13.83 1.36 11.64
CA VAL A 478 -14.09 2.34 10.59
C VAL A 478 -15.33 1.88 9.83
N LEU A 479 -16.35 2.74 9.79
CA LEU A 479 -17.63 2.38 9.19
C LEU A 479 -17.58 2.47 7.65
N PRO A 480 -18.44 1.70 6.94
CA PRO A 480 -18.61 1.86 5.50
C PRO A 480 -18.93 3.30 5.11
N GLN A 481 -18.49 3.74 3.93
CA GLN A 481 -18.65 5.11 3.47
C GLN A 481 -20.12 5.57 3.38
N ASP A 482 -21.07 4.65 3.23
CA ASP A 482 -22.50 4.92 3.16
C ASP A 482 -23.22 4.80 4.52
N ALA A 483 -22.49 4.61 5.62
CA ALA A 483 -23.05 4.55 6.96
C ALA A 483 -23.71 5.89 7.35
N THR A 484 -24.95 5.82 7.83
CA THR A 484 -25.74 7.00 8.23
C THR A 484 -25.79 7.20 9.75
N SER A 485 -25.16 6.32 10.52
CA SER A 485 -25.12 6.33 11.99
C SER A 485 -23.79 5.78 12.48
N ASN A 486 -23.36 6.19 13.68
CA ASN A 486 -22.14 5.66 14.31
C ASN A 486 -22.34 4.26 14.91
N GLU A 487 -23.53 3.69 14.78
CA GLU A 487 -23.82 2.30 15.13
C GLU A 487 -24.57 1.64 13.97
N ILE A 488 -24.08 0.50 13.50
CA ILE A 488 -24.72 -0.30 12.45
C ILE A 488 -24.75 -1.77 12.85
N LEU A 489 -25.66 -2.55 12.25
CA LEU A 489 -25.69 -4.01 12.44
C LEU A 489 -24.70 -4.68 11.48
N GLY A 490 -23.80 -5.49 12.03
CA GLY A 490 -22.86 -6.30 11.28
C GLY A 490 -23.51 -7.52 10.60
N PRO A 491 -22.74 -8.20 9.72
CA PRO A 491 -23.12 -9.52 9.22
C PRO A 491 -23.21 -10.53 10.37
N ALA A 492 -23.90 -11.64 10.12
CA ALA A 492 -24.00 -12.70 11.13
C ALA A 492 -22.69 -13.46 11.18
N SER A 493 -21.85 -13.21 12.19
CA SER A 493 -20.79 -14.16 12.55
C SER A 493 -21.36 -15.20 13.53
N GLY A 494 -21.02 -16.47 13.27
CA GLY A 494 -21.31 -17.59 14.16
C GLY A 494 -20.21 -17.83 15.19
N VAL A 495 -19.08 -17.12 15.09
CA VAL A 495 -17.89 -17.28 15.94
C VAL A 495 -17.77 -16.06 16.86
N ILE A 496 -17.52 -16.32 18.14
CA ILE A 496 -17.27 -15.29 19.17
C ILE A 496 -15.76 -15.30 19.43
N GLY A 497 -15.12 -14.13 19.38
CA GLY A 497 -13.68 -13.98 19.54
C GLY A 497 -12.93 -13.83 18.21
N ASP A 498 -11.63 -14.09 18.23
CA ASP A 498 -10.79 -14.09 17.03
C ASP A 498 -11.25 -15.20 16.07
N GLU A 499 -11.25 -14.90 14.77
CA GLU A 499 -11.69 -15.84 13.73
C GLU A 499 -10.73 -15.79 12.52
N PRO A 500 -10.60 -16.89 11.75
CA PRO A 500 -9.87 -16.86 10.48
C PRO A 500 -10.44 -15.78 9.55
N ALA A 501 -9.58 -15.11 8.78
CA ALA A 501 -10.01 -14.17 7.75
C ALA A 501 -10.82 -14.87 6.65
N VAL A 502 -10.58 -16.17 6.42
CA VAL A 502 -11.29 -17.01 5.46
C VAL A 502 -12.14 -18.04 6.21
N LEU A 503 -13.45 -17.79 6.31
CA LEU A 503 -14.37 -18.65 7.07
C LEU A 503 -14.85 -19.90 6.31
N ALA A 504 -14.69 -19.94 4.99
CA ALA A 504 -15.20 -21.01 4.15
C ALA A 504 -14.23 -21.31 3.00
N HIS A 505 -13.86 -22.58 2.87
CA HIS A 505 -12.98 -23.10 1.84
C HIS A 505 -13.77 -23.79 0.72
N VAL A 506 -13.18 -23.80 -0.47
CA VAL A 506 -13.76 -24.39 -1.69
C VAL A 506 -13.15 -25.77 -1.95
N ASP A 507 -13.96 -26.82 -1.93
CA ASP A 507 -13.51 -28.15 -2.34
C ASP A 507 -13.35 -28.23 -3.87
N GLN A 508 -12.21 -28.77 -4.34
CA GLN A 508 -11.97 -28.95 -5.78
C GLN A 508 -12.90 -30.00 -6.40
N ASP A 509 -13.28 -31.05 -5.65
CA ASP A 509 -14.22 -32.06 -6.16
C ASP A 509 -15.60 -31.44 -6.44
N ASP A 510 -16.01 -30.45 -5.64
CA ASP A 510 -17.25 -29.69 -5.86
C ASP A 510 -17.15 -28.78 -7.09
N VAL A 511 -15.97 -28.18 -7.33
CA VAL A 511 -15.70 -27.43 -8.56
C VAL A 511 -15.80 -28.35 -9.78
N ASP A 512 -15.15 -29.51 -9.71
CA ASP A 512 -15.13 -30.51 -10.79
C ASP A 512 -16.53 -31.11 -11.05
N ALA A 513 -17.35 -31.24 -10.01
CA ALA A 513 -18.75 -31.65 -10.09
C ALA A 513 -19.68 -30.54 -10.62
N GLY A 514 -19.18 -29.31 -10.81
CA GLY A 514 -19.96 -28.17 -11.29
C GLY A 514 -20.89 -27.56 -10.24
N ALA A 515 -20.57 -27.70 -8.95
CA ALA A 515 -21.34 -27.11 -7.85
C ALA A 515 -21.22 -25.58 -7.81
N TYR A 516 -20.12 -25.03 -8.33
CA TYR A 516 -19.87 -23.59 -8.40
C TYR A 516 -20.06 -23.03 -9.82
N SER A 517 -20.66 -21.86 -9.90
CA SER A 517 -20.66 -21.04 -11.12
C SER A 517 -19.37 -20.21 -11.21
N ALA A 518 -19.05 -19.70 -12.41
CA ALA A 518 -17.92 -18.79 -12.60
C ALA A 518 -18.02 -17.54 -11.69
N ASP A 519 -19.20 -16.94 -11.58
CA ASP A 519 -19.43 -15.80 -10.69
C ASP A 519 -19.29 -16.19 -9.21
N GLY A 520 -19.67 -17.42 -8.85
CA GLY A 520 -19.46 -17.96 -7.50
C GLY A 520 -17.98 -18.03 -7.15
N LEU A 521 -17.19 -18.64 -8.02
CA LEU A 521 -15.73 -18.73 -7.85
C LEU A 521 -15.05 -17.37 -7.88
N PHE A 522 -15.51 -16.45 -8.75
CA PHE A 522 -15.00 -15.08 -8.80
C PHE A 522 -15.17 -14.36 -7.47
N ASN A 523 -16.36 -14.44 -6.86
CA ASN A 523 -16.63 -13.77 -5.59
C ASN A 523 -15.85 -14.41 -4.43
N LEU A 524 -15.71 -15.73 -4.41
CA LEU A 524 -14.91 -16.43 -3.40
C LEU A 524 -13.41 -16.09 -3.56
N GLY A 525 -12.90 -16.07 -4.79
CA GLY A 525 -11.54 -15.65 -5.09
C GLY A 525 -11.27 -14.19 -4.71
N LYS A 526 -12.26 -13.31 -4.86
CA LYS A 526 -12.17 -11.92 -4.38
C LYS A 526 -12.04 -11.86 -2.85
N VAL A 527 -12.81 -12.67 -2.12
CA VAL A 527 -12.70 -12.76 -0.65
C VAL A 527 -11.29 -13.19 -0.25
N LEU A 528 -10.74 -14.24 -0.89
CA LEU A 528 -9.38 -14.69 -0.65
C LEU A 528 -8.34 -13.61 -0.96
N PHE A 529 -8.53 -12.84 -2.03
CA PHE A 529 -7.60 -11.79 -2.45
C PHE A 529 -7.58 -10.58 -1.50
N ASP A 530 -8.74 -10.21 -0.94
CA ASP A 530 -8.86 -9.09 -0.02
C ASP A 530 -8.64 -9.49 1.46
N ALA A 531 -8.67 -10.79 1.79
CA ALA A 531 -8.52 -11.31 3.14
C ALA A 531 -7.19 -10.89 3.77
N SER A 532 -7.25 -10.31 4.98
CA SER A 532 -6.07 -10.06 5.81
C SER A 532 -5.78 -11.32 6.63
N PHE A 533 -5.09 -12.26 6.01
CA PHE A 533 -4.75 -13.56 6.60
C PHE A 533 -4.09 -13.37 7.98
N ASN A 534 -4.55 -14.17 8.94
CA ASN A 534 -4.07 -14.14 10.32
C ASN A 534 -3.61 -15.53 10.79
N THR A 535 -3.11 -15.64 12.01
CA THR A 535 -2.56 -16.89 12.55
C THR A 535 -3.58 -18.03 12.64
N LEU A 536 -4.89 -17.75 12.60
CA LEU A 536 -5.93 -18.78 12.52
C LEU A 536 -6.17 -19.29 11.10
N ASP A 537 -5.72 -18.55 10.08
CA ASP A 537 -5.68 -19.01 8.68
C ASP A 537 -4.38 -19.77 8.35
N GLY A 538 -3.42 -19.83 9.29
CA GLY A 538 -2.05 -20.29 9.06
C GLY A 538 -1.08 -19.18 8.64
N ALA A 539 -1.51 -17.92 8.70
CA ALA A 539 -0.65 -16.81 8.29
C ALA A 539 0.51 -16.66 9.27
N GLY A 540 1.71 -16.71 8.74
CA GLY A 540 2.90 -16.65 9.55
C GLY A 540 4.14 -16.55 8.71
N ARG A 541 5.26 -16.88 9.31
CA ARG A 541 6.47 -17.09 8.53
C ARG A 541 6.34 -18.45 7.86
N PRO A 542 6.56 -18.55 6.54
CA PRO A 542 6.69 -19.86 5.92
C PRO A 542 7.94 -20.52 6.52
N GLU A 543 7.76 -21.46 7.44
CA GLU A 543 8.87 -22.25 8.00
C GLU A 543 9.31 -23.31 6.99
N THR A 544 9.36 -22.95 5.71
CA THR A 544 9.81 -23.76 4.59
C THR A 544 10.89 -23.03 3.79
N THR A 545 11.85 -23.73 3.16
CA THR A 545 12.82 -23.11 2.23
C THR A 545 12.22 -22.93 0.85
N GLY A 546 12.15 -21.68 0.38
CA GLY A 546 11.63 -21.38 -0.95
C GLY A 546 10.21 -21.88 -1.08
N THR A 547 10.05 -23.11 -1.58
CA THR A 547 8.76 -23.68 -1.95
C THR A 547 8.50 -25.10 -1.41
N GLY A 548 9.17 -25.57 -0.34
CA GLY A 548 8.79 -26.89 0.18
C GLY A 548 9.69 -27.69 1.12
N ASN A 549 10.82 -27.20 1.66
CA ASN A 549 11.49 -27.98 2.73
C ASN A 549 11.17 -27.40 4.10
N PRO A 550 10.47 -28.13 4.99
CA PRO A 550 10.21 -27.76 6.37
C PRO A 550 11.45 -27.32 7.16
N ARG A 551 11.24 -26.45 8.14
CA ARG A 551 12.23 -25.92 9.07
C ARG A 551 11.63 -25.79 10.48
N PRO A 552 12.46 -25.65 11.53
CA PRO A 552 11.94 -25.43 12.88
C PRO A 552 11.22 -24.08 13.00
N ALA A 553 10.00 -24.10 13.54
CA ALA A 553 9.21 -22.91 13.81
C ALA A 553 9.88 -21.94 14.79
N ARG A 554 9.73 -20.64 14.53
CA ARG A 554 10.19 -19.56 15.42
C ARG A 554 9.07 -19.02 16.30
N SER A 555 9.46 -18.50 17.47
CA SER A 555 8.57 -17.72 18.33
C SER A 555 8.79 -16.22 18.13
N LEU A 556 7.80 -15.42 18.53
CA LEU A 556 7.98 -13.97 18.66
C LEU A 556 9.22 -13.63 19.51
N PRO A 557 9.97 -12.57 19.14
CA PRO A 557 9.76 -11.67 18.00
C PRO A 557 10.38 -12.16 16.67
N GLU A 558 10.99 -13.35 16.65
CA GLU A 558 11.80 -13.85 15.53
C GLU A 558 10.98 -14.53 14.41
N ASN A 559 9.67 -14.69 14.61
CA ASN A 559 8.73 -15.27 13.64
C ASN A 559 8.20 -14.25 12.60
N PHE A 560 8.77 -13.05 12.54
CA PHE A 560 8.42 -12.05 11.52
C PHE A 560 9.69 -11.50 10.86
N ASN A 561 9.71 -11.47 9.53
CA ASN A 561 10.80 -10.89 8.75
C ASN A 561 10.31 -10.45 7.35
N ARG A 562 10.30 -9.14 7.11
CA ARG A 562 9.79 -8.53 5.85
C ARG A 562 10.58 -8.87 4.58
N ILE A 563 11.69 -9.60 4.68
CA ILE A 563 12.53 -9.98 3.54
C ILE A 563 12.36 -11.47 3.22
N SER A 564 12.10 -12.28 4.25
CA SER A 564 11.94 -13.72 4.12
C SER A 564 10.54 -14.21 4.47
N GLY A 565 9.53 -13.32 4.43
CA GLY A 565 8.13 -13.60 4.73
C GLY A 565 7.77 -13.62 6.22
N PRO A 566 6.50 -13.31 6.58
CA PRO A 566 5.49 -12.75 5.67
C PRO A 566 5.77 -11.26 5.41
N ASP A 567 5.59 -10.83 4.16
CA ASP A 567 5.83 -9.45 3.74
C ASP A 567 4.52 -8.62 3.73
N ALA A 568 3.37 -9.30 3.61
CA ALA A 568 2.04 -8.72 3.56
C ALA A 568 1.00 -9.65 4.22
N ASN A 569 -0.07 -9.08 4.78
CA ASN A 569 -1.20 -9.86 5.29
C ASN A 569 -2.33 -10.05 4.27
N SER A 570 -2.35 -9.31 3.15
CA SER A 570 -3.28 -9.58 2.04
C SER A 570 -2.69 -9.30 0.66
N CYS A 571 -3.19 -9.98 -0.38
CA CYS A 571 -2.83 -9.69 -1.77
C CYS A 571 -3.20 -8.25 -2.13
N ALA A 572 -4.38 -7.79 -1.71
CA ALA A 572 -4.84 -6.42 -1.87
C ALA A 572 -3.98 -5.39 -1.11
N GLY A 573 -3.14 -5.80 -0.15
CA GLY A 573 -2.16 -4.92 0.49
C GLY A 573 -1.13 -4.37 -0.50
N CYS A 574 -0.70 -5.18 -1.46
CA CYS A 574 0.23 -4.77 -2.51
C CYS A 574 -0.48 -4.37 -3.81
N HIS A 575 -1.53 -5.11 -4.19
CA HIS A 575 -2.20 -5.00 -5.49
C HIS A 575 -3.41 -4.06 -5.43
N ASN A 576 -3.21 -2.79 -5.06
CA ASN A 576 -4.31 -1.86 -4.76
C ASN A 576 -4.41 -0.62 -5.67
N MET A 577 -3.51 -0.42 -6.63
CA MET A 577 -3.49 0.77 -7.47
C MET A 577 -3.99 0.50 -8.90
N PRO A 578 -5.07 1.16 -9.37
CA PRO A 578 -5.89 2.16 -8.68
C PRO A 578 -6.98 1.55 -7.78
N ARG A 579 -7.14 0.22 -7.79
CA ARG A 579 -8.01 -0.55 -6.88
C ARG A 579 -7.47 -1.99 -6.76
N SER A 580 -8.08 -2.79 -5.88
CA SER A 580 -7.75 -4.22 -5.70
C SER A 580 -7.64 -4.97 -7.05
N GLY A 581 -6.53 -5.70 -7.23
CA GLY A 581 -6.11 -6.35 -8.49
C GLY A 581 -5.13 -5.52 -9.33
N GLY A 582 -4.82 -4.29 -8.91
CA GLY A 582 -3.94 -3.36 -9.59
C GLY A 582 -2.45 -3.56 -9.30
N GLY A 583 -1.64 -2.60 -9.74
CA GLY A 583 -0.24 -2.48 -9.34
C GLY A 583 -0.11 -1.94 -7.90
N GLY A 584 1.11 -1.59 -7.50
CA GLY A 584 1.41 -1.08 -6.16
C GLY A 584 2.40 0.07 -6.18
N ASP A 585 2.30 0.92 -5.16
CA ASP A 585 3.22 2.03 -4.90
C ASP A 585 4.64 1.50 -4.55
N ASN A 586 5.65 2.37 -4.45
CA ASN A 586 6.99 2.03 -3.98
C ASN A 586 6.98 1.37 -2.59
N VAL A 587 6.05 1.76 -1.71
CA VAL A 587 5.90 1.09 -0.41
C VAL A 587 5.46 -0.37 -0.56
N ALA A 588 4.79 -0.74 -1.65
CA ALA A 588 4.37 -2.11 -1.91
C ALA A 588 5.48 -2.97 -2.56
N ASN A 589 6.67 -2.41 -2.80
CA ASN A 589 7.80 -3.18 -3.34
C ASN A 589 8.15 -4.36 -2.42
N VAL A 590 8.34 -5.53 -3.03
CA VAL A 590 8.67 -6.79 -2.35
C VAL A 590 10.12 -7.20 -2.64
N PHE A 591 10.71 -7.98 -1.72
CA PHE A 591 12.08 -8.48 -1.81
C PHE A 591 12.08 -9.95 -2.22
N VAL A 592 12.17 -10.21 -3.53
CA VAL A 592 12.11 -11.59 -4.04
C VAL A 592 13.43 -12.32 -3.83
N LEU A 593 13.36 -13.64 -3.65
CA LEU A 593 14.46 -14.58 -3.35
C LEU A 593 14.89 -14.61 -1.87
N GLY A 594 14.50 -13.63 -1.07
CA GLY A 594 14.77 -13.61 0.38
C GLY A 594 14.17 -14.80 1.13
N GLN A 595 13.05 -15.36 0.65
CA GLN A 595 12.41 -16.55 1.20
C GLN A 595 13.29 -17.83 1.15
N ALA A 596 14.37 -17.82 0.35
CA ALA A 596 15.33 -18.92 0.35
C ALA A 596 16.10 -18.99 1.68
N PHE A 597 16.26 -17.86 2.36
CA PHE A 597 16.96 -17.76 3.63
C PHE A 597 16.00 -18.04 4.78
N PRO A 598 16.46 -18.72 5.84
CA PRO A 598 15.73 -18.74 7.09
C PRO A 598 16.12 -17.46 7.81
N PHE A 599 15.50 -16.29 7.66
CA PHE A 599 15.83 -15.09 8.45
C PHE A 599 17.05 -14.34 7.95
N VAL A 600 16.74 -13.14 7.44
CA VAL A 600 17.70 -12.12 7.04
C VAL A 600 17.48 -10.92 7.94
N ASN A 601 18.46 -10.56 8.77
CA ASN A 601 18.43 -9.27 9.46
C ASN A 601 19.56 -8.38 8.95
N PHE A 602 19.32 -7.08 9.10
CA PHE A 602 20.30 -6.05 8.80
C PHE A 602 20.74 -5.33 10.08
N ASP A 603 20.56 -5.97 11.24
CA ASP A 603 20.88 -5.40 12.55
C ASP A 603 22.33 -5.73 12.92
N ALA A 604 23.00 -4.82 13.62
CA ALA A 604 24.40 -5.02 14.01
C ALA A 604 24.57 -6.16 15.03
N SER A 605 23.52 -6.41 15.81
CA SER A 605 23.53 -7.25 17.01
C SER A 605 23.14 -8.71 16.78
N SER A 606 22.60 -9.05 15.61
CA SER A 606 22.15 -10.40 15.29
C SER A 606 22.62 -10.80 13.89
N ALA A 607 23.28 -11.96 13.78
CA ALA A 607 23.94 -12.37 12.55
C ALA A 607 23.08 -13.33 11.70
N GLY A 608 21.78 -13.08 11.58
CA GLY A 608 20.81 -14.00 10.96
C GLY A 608 20.91 -15.45 11.48
N ASP A 609 20.28 -16.39 10.77
CA ASP A 609 20.21 -17.80 11.21
C ASP A 609 21.47 -18.62 10.89
N ASN A 610 22.43 -18.04 10.18
CA ASN A 610 23.72 -18.65 9.85
C ASN A 610 24.90 -18.04 10.62
N ASN A 611 24.62 -17.12 11.55
CA ASN A 611 25.62 -16.32 12.24
C ASN A 611 26.55 -15.56 11.27
N GLN A 612 26.01 -15.12 10.12
CA GLN A 612 26.64 -14.27 9.12
C GLN A 612 25.84 -12.97 8.94
N SER A 613 26.56 -11.86 8.74
CA SER A 613 25.92 -10.63 8.30
C SER A 613 25.42 -10.79 6.86
N HIS A 614 24.19 -10.35 6.62
CA HIS A 614 23.58 -10.33 5.31
C HIS A 614 23.57 -8.92 4.73
N PHE A 615 23.66 -8.83 3.41
CA PHE A 615 23.42 -7.61 2.64
C PHE A 615 22.26 -7.85 1.68
N LEU A 616 21.48 -6.81 1.38
CA LEU A 616 20.27 -6.92 0.60
C LEU A 616 20.54 -7.49 -0.80
N ASP A 617 21.55 -6.98 -1.50
CA ASP A 617 22.01 -7.47 -2.81
C ASP A 617 22.47 -8.95 -2.79
N THR A 618 22.87 -9.48 -1.62
CA THR A 618 23.27 -10.89 -1.49
C THR A 618 22.11 -11.84 -1.18
N VAL A 619 20.95 -11.33 -0.77
CA VAL A 619 19.82 -12.16 -0.30
C VAL A 619 18.52 -11.97 -1.05
N ALA A 620 18.28 -10.81 -1.66
CA ALA A 620 17.03 -10.53 -2.37
C ALA A 620 17.21 -9.51 -3.50
N ASN A 621 16.22 -9.46 -4.40
CA ASN A 621 16.05 -8.38 -5.38
C ASN A 621 14.77 -7.61 -5.06
N GLU A 622 14.83 -6.28 -5.01
CA GLU A 622 13.65 -5.41 -4.83
C GLU A 622 12.85 -5.30 -6.14
N ARG A 623 11.52 -5.48 -6.06
CA ARG A 623 10.62 -5.38 -7.22
C ARG A 623 9.29 -4.72 -6.90
N ASN A 624 8.82 -3.92 -7.85
CA ASN A 624 7.52 -3.27 -7.79
C ASN A 624 6.38 -4.24 -8.15
N THR A 625 5.23 -4.06 -7.50
CA THR A 625 4.05 -4.90 -7.64
C THR A 625 3.44 -4.85 -9.05
N LEU A 626 3.05 -6.00 -9.59
CA LEU A 626 2.49 -6.11 -10.95
C LEU A 626 0.97 -5.96 -10.96
N GLY A 627 0.43 -5.20 -11.92
CA GLY A 627 -1.02 -5.13 -12.16
C GLY A 627 -1.61 -6.38 -12.82
N MET A 628 -2.74 -6.85 -12.30
CA MET A 628 -3.37 -8.12 -12.71
C MET A 628 -4.55 -7.96 -13.68
N PHE A 629 -5.02 -6.74 -13.93
CA PHE A 629 -6.12 -6.49 -14.88
C PHE A 629 -5.81 -7.02 -16.29
N GLY A 630 -6.69 -7.85 -16.84
CA GLY A 630 -6.50 -8.50 -18.15
C GLY A 630 -5.50 -9.67 -18.17
N SER A 631 -4.97 -10.11 -17.02
CA SER A 631 -3.97 -11.20 -16.98
C SER A 631 -4.47 -12.54 -17.53
N GLY A 632 -5.77 -12.83 -17.49
CA GLY A 632 -6.33 -14.02 -18.12
C GLY A 632 -6.06 -14.10 -19.63
N PHE A 633 -6.20 -12.98 -20.35
CA PHE A 633 -5.88 -12.89 -21.78
C PHE A 633 -4.37 -13.01 -22.05
N ILE A 634 -3.56 -12.41 -21.18
CA ILE A 634 -2.10 -12.49 -21.27
C ILE A 634 -1.62 -13.93 -21.10
N GLU A 635 -2.20 -14.67 -20.15
CA GLU A 635 -1.90 -16.09 -19.97
C GLU A 635 -2.34 -16.91 -21.19
N LEU A 636 -3.54 -16.68 -21.73
CA LEU A 636 -4.01 -17.38 -22.92
C LEU A 636 -3.10 -17.16 -24.14
N LEU A 637 -2.60 -15.95 -24.34
CA LEU A 637 -1.61 -15.66 -25.39
C LEU A 637 -0.33 -16.47 -25.19
N ALA A 638 0.20 -16.52 -23.96
CA ALA A 638 1.38 -17.30 -23.65
C ALA A 638 1.17 -18.81 -23.86
N ARG A 639 -0.02 -19.33 -23.53
CA ARG A 639 -0.39 -20.74 -23.78
C ARG A 639 -0.40 -21.05 -25.28
N GLU A 640 -1.07 -20.24 -26.09
CA GLU A 640 -1.11 -20.43 -27.55
C GLU A 640 0.29 -20.33 -28.18
N MET A 641 1.07 -19.32 -27.78
CA MET A 641 2.46 -19.16 -28.24
C MET A 641 3.33 -20.36 -27.88
N THR A 642 3.17 -20.90 -26.66
CA THR A 642 3.87 -22.12 -26.23
C THR A 642 3.52 -23.31 -27.11
N THR A 643 2.23 -23.54 -27.38
CA THR A 643 1.79 -24.62 -28.27
C THR A 643 2.35 -24.47 -29.67
N GLU A 644 2.32 -23.25 -30.24
CA GLU A 644 2.84 -22.95 -31.58
C GLU A 644 4.36 -23.21 -31.65
N LEU A 645 5.14 -22.72 -30.69
CA LEU A 645 6.60 -22.91 -30.63
C LEU A 645 7.00 -24.39 -30.48
N GLN A 646 6.31 -25.13 -29.62
CA GLN A 646 6.57 -26.57 -29.44
C GLN A 646 6.19 -27.36 -30.69
N THR A 647 5.12 -26.97 -31.40
CA THR A 647 4.75 -27.56 -32.69
C THR A 647 5.86 -27.35 -33.73
N LEU A 648 6.41 -26.13 -33.84
CA LEU A 648 7.53 -25.85 -34.75
C LEU A 648 8.76 -26.73 -34.45
N ARG A 649 9.10 -26.90 -33.16
CA ARG A 649 10.18 -27.80 -32.72
C ARG A 649 9.90 -29.25 -33.11
N ASP A 650 8.69 -29.74 -32.88
CA ASP A 650 8.32 -31.13 -33.09
C ASP A 650 8.23 -31.48 -34.58
N ASP A 651 7.76 -30.55 -35.42
CA ASP A 651 7.76 -30.68 -36.88
C ASP A 651 9.19 -30.69 -37.45
N ALA A 652 10.06 -29.81 -36.94
CA ALA A 652 11.48 -29.80 -37.30
C ALA A 652 12.17 -31.12 -36.90
N SER A 653 11.86 -31.66 -35.72
CA SER A 653 12.36 -32.96 -35.25
C SER A 653 11.90 -34.10 -36.17
N THR A 654 10.61 -34.13 -36.50
CA THR A 654 10.04 -35.13 -37.41
C THR A 654 10.70 -35.08 -38.79
N THR A 655 10.92 -33.87 -39.31
CA THR A 655 11.58 -33.65 -40.61
C THR A 655 13.05 -34.05 -40.58
N ALA A 656 13.77 -33.73 -39.51
CA ALA A 656 15.17 -34.09 -39.35
C ALA A 656 15.36 -35.61 -39.26
N GLN A 657 14.51 -36.29 -38.48
CA GLN A 657 14.53 -37.76 -38.36
C GLN A 657 14.16 -38.44 -39.68
N GLY A 658 13.15 -37.92 -40.40
CA GLY A 658 12.72 -38.49 -41.68
C GLY A 658 13.73 -38.28 -42.82
N SER A 659 14.44 -37.16 -42.82
CA SER A 659 15.43 -36.83 -43.86
C SER A 659 16.85 -37.32 -43.57
N GLY A 660 17.18 -37.60 -42.30
CA GLY A 660 18.52 -37.92 -41.85
C GLY A 660 19.47 -36.72 -41.76
N ASN A 661 18.98 -35.50 -42.00
CA ASN A 661 19.77 -34.26 -41.97
C ASN A 661 19.26 -33.31 -40.88
N PRO A 662 20.12 -32.47 -40.27
CA PRO A 662 19.66 -31.41 -39.38
C PRO A 662 18.72 -30.44 -40.08
N VAL A 663 17.71 -29.94 -39.35
CA VAL A 663 16.72 -28.97 -39.81
C VAL A 663 16.77 -27.76 -38.88
N THR A 664 17.04 -26.59 -39.44
CA THR A 664 16.89 -25.30 -38.74
C THR A 664 15.47 -24.78 -38.94
N VAL A 665 14.83 -24.36 -37.85
CA VAL A 665 13.51 -23.73 -37.87
C VAL A 665 13.57 -22.39 -37.15
N ASP A 666 12.94 -21.38 -37.75
CA ASP A 666 12.73 -20.09 -37.11
C ASP A 666 11.56 -20.22 -36.11
N LEU A 667 11.78 -19.77 -34.88
CA LEU A 667 10.81 -19.83 -33.81
C LEU A 667 9.95 -18.56 -33.82
N VAL A 668 8.94 -18.53 -34.68
CA VAL A 668 8.04 -17.36 -34.84
C VAL A 668 6.61 -17.75 -34.52
N THR A 669 6.00 -17.03 -33.58
CA THR A 669 4.60 -17.22 -33.16
C THR A 669 3.95 -15.85 -32.98
N LYS A 670 2.70 -15.69 -33.43
CA LYS A 670 1.94 -14.42 -33.34
C LYS A 670 2.70 -13.17 -33.82
N GLY A 671 3.64 -13.34 -34.76
CA GLY A 671 4.49 -12.25 -35.28
C GLY A 671 5.73 -11.91 -34.44
N VAL A 672 5.97 -12.61 -33.33
CA VAL A 672 7.13 -12.45 -32.44
C VAL A 672 8.16 -13.54 -32.73
N SER A 673 9.44 -13.17 -32.81
CA SER A 673 10.55 -14.11 -33.01
C SER A 673 11.28 -14.41 -31.69
N PHE A 674 11.42 -15.71 -31.40
CA PHE A 674 12.22 -16.28 -30.31
C PHE A 674 13.53 -16.89 -30.83
N GLY A 675 14.05 -16.35 -31.94
CA GLY A 675 15.26 -16.82 -32.59
C GLY A 675 15.05 -18.08 -33.43
N SER A 676 15.95 -19.05 -33.34
CA SER A 676 15.93 -20.28 -34.14
C SER A 676 16.40 -21.50 -33.35
N LEU A 677 16.03 -22.68 -33.83
CA LEU A 677 16.41 -23.97 -33.24
C LEU A 677 16.84 -24.93 -34.34
N ILE A 678 17.86 -25.76 -34.05
CA ILE A 678 18.28 -26.83 -34.97
C ILE A 678 17.89 -28.18 -34.38
N ALA A 679 16.98 -28.88 -35.06
CA ALA A 679 16.63 -30.25 -34.76
C ALA A 679 17.56 -31.22 -35.51
N ASN A 680 18.20 -32.14 -34.79
CA ASN A 680 19.12 -33.12 -35.36
C ASN A 680 18.41 -34.45 -35.62
N ALA A 681 18.88 -35.22 -36.61
CA ALA A 681 18.30 -36.50 -36.99
C ALA A 681 18.35 -37.59 -35.89
N ASN A 682 19.20 -37.41 -34.88
CA ASN A 682 19.30 -38.27 -33.70
C ASN A 682 18.30 -37.90 -32.57
N GLY A 683 17.44 -36.90 -32.78
CA GLY A 683 16.46 -36.42 -31.80
C GLY A 683 16.98 -35.37 -30.81
N THR A 684 18.23 -34.90 -30.92
CA THR A 684 18.76 -33.82 -30.08
C THR A 684 18.52 -32.44 -30.69
N PHE A 685 18.45 -31.40 -29.85
CA PHE A 685 18.26 -30.02 -30.28
C PHE A 685 19.50 -29.17 -29.98
N ASP A 686 19.87 -28.30 -30.92
CA ASP A 686 20.74 -27.15 -30.66
C ASP A 686 19.86 -25.92 -30.42
N THR A 687 19.89 -25.42 -29.20
CA THR A 687 19.09 -24.29 -28.72
C THR A 687 19.90 -23.02 -28.56
N THR A 688 21.14 -22.97 -29.06
CA THR A 688 22.01 -21.78 -28.93
C THR A 688 21.45 -20.54 -29.63
N GLY A 689 20.56 -20.72 -30.61
CA GLY A 689 19.84 -19.66 -31.29
C GLY A 689 18.48 -19.31 -30.66
N VAL A 690 18.07 -19.95 -29.56
CA VAL A 690 16.80 -19.63 -28.87
C VAL A 690 16.98 -18.36 -28.05
N GLU A 691 16.07 -17.42 -28.19
CA GLU A 691 16.16 -16.10 -27.56
C GLU A 691 14.92 -15.79 -26.73
N GLY A 692 15.13 -15.18 -25.55
CA GLY A 692 14.07 -14.58 -24.75
C GLY A 692 13.04 -15.54 -24.14
N VAL A 693 13.19 -16.85 -24.36
CA VAL A 693 12.42 -17.95 -23.76
C VAL A 693 13.37 -19.07 -23.30
N ASN A 694 12.93 -19.92 -22.38
CA ASN A 694 13.72 -21.08 -21.97
C ASN A 694 13.78 -22.13 -23.09
N THR A 695 14.71 -23.08 -22.99
CA THR A 695 14.89 -24.15 -23.98
C THR A 695 13.74 -25.15 -24.05
N ASP A 696 12.80 -25.10 -23.10
CA ASP A 696 11.54 -25.84 -23.13
C ASP A 696 10.47 -25.20 -24.02
N LEU A 697 10.74 -23.98 -24.50
CA LEU A 697 9.87 -23.16 -25.34
C LEU A 697 8.52 -22.81 -24.69
N VAL A 698 8.46 -22.82 -23.35
CA VAL A 698 7.28 -22.35 -22.61
C VAL A 698 7.39 -20.85 -22.37
N VAL A 699 6.45 -20.10 -22.93
CA VAL A 699 6.30 -18.66 -22.72
C VAL A 699 5.71 -18.44 -21.33
N ARG A 700 6.38 -17.63 -20.52
CA ARG A 700 6.08 -17.41 -19.10
C ARG A 700 5.75 -15.94 -18.89
N PRO A 701 4.47 -15.57 -18.82
CA PRO A 701 4.07 -14.17 -18.86
C PRO A 701 4.18 -13.45 -17.50
N PHE A 702 4.40 -14.19 -16.41
CA PHE A 702 4.33 -13.64 -15.06
C PHE A 702 5.71 -13.53 -14.39
N HIS A 703 5.78 -12.58 -13.46
CA HIS A 703 7.01 -11.99 -12.88
C HIS A 703 7.85 -11.23 -13.91
N GLN A 704 8.64 -10.28 -13.42
CA GLN A 704 9.49 -9.38 -14.20
C GLN A 704 10.58 -10.15 -14.98
N LYS A 705 10.94 -11.35 -14.52
CA LYS A 705 11.90 -12.25 -15.19
C LYS A 705 11.25 -13.27 -16.13
N GLY A 706 9.92 -13.32 -16.24
CA GLY A 706 9.24 -14.33 -17.06
C GLY A 706 9.61 -15.76 -16.64
N VAL A 707 9.39 -16.08 -15.36
CA VAL A 707 9.74 -17.40 -14.78
C VAL A 707 8.52 -18.19 -14.29
N VAL A 708 7.32 -17.59 -14.33
CA VAL A 708 6.06 -18.20 -13.90
C VAL A 708 5.13 -18.42 -15.10
N VAL A 709 4.56 -19.62 -15.19
CA VAL A 709 3.79 -20.13 -16.33
C VAL A 709 2.33 -19.71 -16.29
N SER A 710 1.73 -19.60 -15.11
CA SER A 710 0.28 -19.39 -14.94
C SER A 710 -0.07 -18.52 -13.74
N LEU A 711 -1.30 -17.99 -13.72
CA LEU A 711 -1.89 -17.31 -12.56
C LEU A 711 -1.98 -18.25 -11.35
N ARG A 712 -2.18 -19.55 -11.58
CA ARG A 712 -2.17 -20.55 -10.50
C ARG A 712 -0.79 -20.67 -9.85
N GLU A 713 0.26 -20.83 -10.66
CA GLU A 713 1.63 -20.89 -10.15
C GLU A 713 2.03 -19.57 -9.46
N PHE A 714 1.61 -18.43 -10.02
CA PHE A 714 1.77 -17.12 -9.39
C PHE A 714 1.12 -17.09 -8.00
N THR A 715 -0.13 -17.53 -7.90
CA THR A 715 -0.90 -17.58 -6.64
C THR A 715 -0.22 -18.48 -5.62
N ASN A 716 0.12 -19.72 -5.97
CA ASN A 716 0.78 -20.66 -5.06
C ASN A 716 2.15 -20.17 -4.59
N ASN A 717 2.89 -19.47 -5.45
CA ASN A 717 4.15 -18.85 -5.05
C ASN A 717 3.91 -17.66 -4.11
N ALA A 718 2.92 -16.81 -4.39
CA ALA A 718 2.63 -15.63 -3.59
C ALA A 718 2.10 -15.98 -2.20
N MET A 719 1.16 -16.92 -2.08
CA MET A 719 0.62 -17.39 -0.81
C MET A 719 1.73 -17.88 0.12
N ASN A 720 2.59 -18.77 -0.37
CA ASN A 720 3.69 -19.27 0.43
C ASN A 720 4.76 -18.19 0.72
N HIS A 721 5.22 -17.44 -0.28
CA HIS A 721 6.36 -16.53 -0.09
C HIS A 721 6.02 -15.25 0.67
N HIS A 722 4.86 -14.64 0.39
CA HIS A 722 4.54 -13.29 0.88
C HIS A 722 3.59 -13.31 2.07
N HIS A 723 2.77 -14.35 2.21
CA HIS A 723 1.78 -14.48 3.28
C HIS A 723 2.15 -15.57 4.29
N GLY A 724 3.07 -16.47 3.92
CA GLY A 724 3.39 -17.67 4.69
C GLY A 724 2.25 -18.67 4.75
N ILE A 725 1.39 -18.69 3.72
CA ILE A 725 0.23 -19.57 3.64
C ILE A 725 0.52 -20.78 2.75
N GLN A 726 0.25 -21.99 3.23
CA GLN A 726 0.44 -23.25 2.53
C GLN A 726 -0.78 -23.70 1.73
N THR A 727 -0.54 -24.05 0.46
CA THR A 727 -1.58 -24.59 -0.42
C THR A 727 -1.51 -26.11 -0.44
N ALA A 728 -2.64 -26.80 -0.21
CA ALA A 728 -2.72 -28.26 -0.14
C ALA A 728 -2.19 -28.97 -1.40
N GLU A 729 -2.31 -28.36 -2.59
CA GLU A 729 -1.77 -28.94 -3.83
C GLU A 729 -0.23 -28.97 -3.90
N ARG A 730 0.44 -28.18 -3.06
CA ARG A 730 1.90 -28.03 -3.05
C ARG A 730 2.56 -28.80 -1.93
N PHE A 731 1.98 -28.73 -0.74
CA PHE A 731 2.55 -29.32 0.47
C PHE A 731 1.93 -30.69 0.77
N GLY A 732 0.62 -30.82 0.57
CA GLY A 732 -0.13 -32.06 0.77
C GLY A 732 -1.40 -31.79 1.56
N ASP A 733 -2.36 -32.71 1.48
CA ASP A 733 -3.62 -32.63 2.24
C ASP A 733 -3.42 -33.14 3.67
N GLY A 734 -3.73 -32.29 4.65
CA GLY A 734 -3.57 -32.55 6.08
C GLY A 734 -2.14 -32.40 6.60
N ASP A 735 -1.22 -31.91 5.77
CA ASP A 735 0.16 -31.61 6.14
C ASP A 735 0.25 -30.20 6.79
N ASP A 736 1.15 -30.07 7.76
CA ASP A 736 1.48 -28.85 8.52
C ASP A 736 3.01 -28.72 8.48
N ASP A 737 3.52 -28.32 7.31
CA ASP A 737 4.95 -28.38 7.00
C ASP A 737 5.74 -27.28 7.73
N ASP A 738 5.09 -26.20 8.18
CA ASP A 738 5.70 -25.11 8.95
C ASP A 738 5.42 -25.18 10.46
N ASN A 739 4.61 -26.12 10.93
CA ASN A 739 4.35 -26.42 12.33
C ASN A 739 3.69 -25.25 13.08
N ASP A 740 2.79 -24.53 12.41
CA ASP A 740 1.99 -23.48 13.05
C ASP A 740 0.69 -24.03 13.67
N GLY A 741 0.37 -25.30 13.40
CA GLY A 741 -0.78 -26.01 13.92
C GLY A 741 -2.04 -25.91 13.05
N VAL A 742 -1.95 -25.28 11.89
CA VAL A 742 -3.01 -25.19 10.88
C VAL A 742 -2.65 -26.11 9.71
N THR A 743 -3.54 -27.02 9.37
CA THR A 743 -3.41 -27.84 8.16
C THR A 743 -4.42 -27.36 7.13
N ASN A 744 -4.12 -27.59 5.85
CA ASN A 744 -5.02 -27.25 4.75
C ASN A 744 -5.43 -25.77 4.72
N GLU A 745 -4.49 -24.88 5.02
CA GLU A 745 -4.69 -23.43 5.08
C GLU A 745 -5.35 -22.88 3.80
N LEU A 746 -4.92 -23.36 2.63
CA LEU A 746 -5.67 -23.22 1.39
C LEU A 746 -5.88 -24.56 0.70
N THR A 747 -7.14 -24.83 0.39
CA THR A 747 -7.51 -26.00 -0.40
C THR A 747 -7.20 -25.80 -1.89
N VAL A 748 -7.19 -26.90 -2.64
CA VAL A 748 -7.02 -26.87 -4.11
C VAL A 748 -8.10 -26.01 -4.79
N GLY A 749 -9.34 -26.06 -4.29
CA GLY A 749 -10.44 -25.27 -4.84
C GLY A 749 -10.35 -23.80 -4.48
N ASP A 750 -9.77 -23.43 -3.33
CA ASP A 750 -9.51 -22.02 -3.00
C ASP A 750 -8.54 -21.39 -4.00
N VAL A 751 -7.45 -22.09 -4.33
CA VAL A 751 -6.51 -21.62 -5.35
C VAL A 751 -7.19 -21.54 -6.73
N THR A 752 -8.12 -22.46 -7.04
CA THR A 752 -8.95 -22.36 -8.24
C THR A 752 -9.82 -21.10 -8.22
N ALA A 753 -10.48 -20.78 -7.11
CA ALA A 753 -11.27 -19.57 -6.95
C ALA A 753 -10.42 -18.30 -7.10
N ALA A 754 -9.25 -18.24 -6.45
CA ALA A 754 -8.30 -17.13 -6.56
C ALA A 754 -7.80 -16.94 -8.01
N THR A 755 -7.47 -18.04 -8.70
CA THR A 755 -7.02 -18.01 -10.10
C THR A 755 -8.13 -17.53 -11.04
N VAL A 756 -9.38 -18.00 -10.82
CA VAL A 756 -10.55 -17.57 -11.58
C VAL A 756 -10.83 -16.08 -11.37
N TYR A 757 -10.74 -15.58 -10.13
CA TYR A 757 -10.85 -14.15 -9.82
C TYR A 757 -9.84 -13.32 -10.62
N GLN A 758 -8.56 -13.68 -10.56
CA GLN A 758 -7.49 -12.97 -11.28
C GLN A 758 -7.67 -13.02 -12.80
N ALA A 759 -8.12 -14.16 -13.34
CA ALA A 759 -8.35 -14.32 -14.78
C ALA A 759 -9.53 -13.48 -15.28
N MET A 760 -10.56 -13.30 -14.45
CA MET A 760 -11.79 -12.57 -14.76
C MET A 760 -11.73 -11.06 -14.41
N LEU A 761 -10.62 -10.56 -13.87
CA LEU A 761 -10.44 -9.12 -13.65
C LEU A 761 -10.66 -8.36 -14.96
N ALA A 762 -11.43 -7.28 -14.86
CA ALA A 762 -11.81 -6.41 -15.97
C ALA A 762 -10.60 -6.04 -16.83
N VAL A 763 -10.80 -5.95 -18.15
CA VAL A 763 -9.68 -5.60 -19.02
C VAL A 763 -9.35 -4.10 -18.92
N PRO A 764 -8.09 -3.69 -19.03
CA PRO A 764 -7.77 -2.27 -19.20
C PRO A 764 -8.27 -1.74 -20.56
N GLY A 765 -8.28 -0.43 -20.73
CA GLY A 765 -8.76 0.22 -21.95
C GLY A 765 -8.09 1.55 -22.24
N ARG A 766 -8.75 2.40 -23.03
CA ARG A 766 -8.25 3.73 -23.41
C ARG A 766 -9.08 4.86 -22.81
N VAL A 767 -8.42 5.80 -22.13
CA VAL A 767 -8.99 7.10 -21.76
C VAL A 767 -8.49 8.14 -22.75
N LEU A 768 -9.41 8.67 -23.54
CA LEU A 768 -9.12 9.53 -24.66
C LEU A 768 -9.47 11.00 -24.34
N PRO A 769 -8.54 11.98 -24.40
CA PRO A 769 -8.84 13.39 -24.09
C PRO A 769 -9.87 14.06 -25.02
N ALA A 770 -10.97 14.63 -24.51
CA ALA A 770 -12.00 15.26 -25.35
C ALA A 770 -11.49 16.49 -26.12
N ASN A 771 -10.46 17.16 -25.60
CA ASN A 771 -9.80 18.27 -26.29
C ASN A 771 -9.14 17.82 -27.61
N ALA A 772 -9.57 18.40 -28.73
CA ALA A 772 -9.08 18.04 -30.07
C ALA A 772 -7.57 18.21 -30.28
N ARG A 773 -6.92 19.18 -29.61
CA ARG A 773 -5.46 19.35 -29.71
C ARG A 773 -4.72 18.24 -28.95
N LYS A 774 -5.20 17.86 -27.75
CA LYS A 774 -4.67 16.71 -27.01
C LYS A 774 -4.92 15.40 -27.77
N ARG A 775 -6.12 15.22 -28.35
CA ARG A 775 -6.42 14.07 -29.24
C ARG A 775 -5.41 13.98 -30.39
N ALA A 776 -5.15 15.08 -31.09
CA ALA A 776 -4.16 15.10 -32.17
C ALA A 776 -2.72 14.82 -31.69
N SER A 777 -2.41 15.08 -30.42
CA SER A 777 -1.14 14.70 -29.81
C SER A 777 -1.08 13.19 -29.55
N VAL A 778 -2.14 12.61 -28.97
CA VAL A 778 -2.31 11.15 -28.79
C VAL A 778 -2.15 10.41 -30.11
N ASP A 779 -2.88 10.82 -31.15
CA ASP A 779 -2.85 10.14 -32.46
C ASP A 779 -1.43 10.16 -33.07
N ARG A 780 -0.73 11.29 -32.94
CA ARG A 780 0.66 11.43 -33.37
C ARG A 780 1.60 10.58 -32.52
N GLY A 781 1.35 10.51 -31.21
CA GLY A 781 2.11 9.70 -30.27
C GLY A 781 2.09 8.24 -30.63
N GLU A 782 0.93 7.72 -30.98
CA GLU A 782 0.72 6.33 -31.40
C GLU A 782 1.51 6.00 -32.70
N GLU A 783 1.48 6.89 -33.69
CA GLU A 783 2.29 6.75 -34.92
C GLU A 783 3.79 6.80 -34.60
N LEU A 784 4.21 7.76 -33.76
CA LEU A 784 5.60 7.93 -33.38
C LEU A 784 6.13 6.74 -32.57
N PHE A 785 5.33 6.16 -31.66
CA PHE A 785 5.67 4.99 -30.87
C PHE A 785 6.11 3.82 -31.76
N THR A 786 5.39 3.60 -32.86
CA THR A 786 5.76 2.60 -33.87
C THR A 786 7.00 3.05 -34.65
N THR A 787 7.04 4.31 -35.09
CA THR A 787 8.11 4.84 -35.95
C THR A 787 9.48 4.86 -35.28
N VAL A 788 9.55 5.13 -33.98
CA VAL A 788 10.81 5.12 -33.22
C VAL A 788 11.26 3.71 -32.84
N GLY A 789 10.42 2.69 -33.04
CA GLY A 789 10.75 1.29 -32.77
C GLY A 789 10.30 0.76 -31.42
N CYS A 790 9.51 1.50 -30.62
CA CYS A 790 9.00 0.97 -29.34
C CYS A 790 8.11 -0.27 -29.57
N ALA A 791 7.34 -0.28 -30.66
CA ALA A 791 6.45 -1.38 -31.03
C ALA A 791 7.15 -2.68 -31.43
N VAL A 792 8.48 -2.71 -31.52
CA VAL A 792 9.25 -3.94 -31.79
C VAL A 792 9.14 -4.92 -30.63
N CYS A 793 9.29 -4.43 -29.38
CA CYS A 793 9.12 -5.25 -28.17
C CYS A 793 7.71 -5.05 -27.59
N HIS A 794 7.22 -3.80 -27.54
CA HIS A 794 5.86 -3.50 -27.08
C HIS A 794 4.82 -3.68 -28.19
N VAL A 795 4.68 -4.92 -28.66
CA VAL A 795 3.79 -5.27 -29.78
C VAL A 795 2.34 -4.87 -29.46
N PRO A 796 1.74 -3.90 -30.19
CA PRO A 796 0.48 -3.29 -29.78
C PRO A 796 -0.69 -4.26 -29.65
N THR A 797 -0.77 -5.25 -30.53
CA THR A 797 -1.90 -6.19 -30.58
C THR A 797 -1.41 -7.58 -30.91
N LEU A 798 -1.81 -8.55 -30.09
CA LEU A 798 -1.62 -9.96 -30.35
C LEU A 798 -2.97 -10.62 -30.58
N ARG A 799 -3.03 -11.52 -31.56
CA ARG A 799 -4.24 -12.26 -31.90
C ARG A 799 -4.32 -13.53 -31.05
N LEU A 800 -5.43 -13.65 -30.33
CA LEU A 800 -5.79 -14.83 -29.54
C LEU A 800 -6.87 -15.61 -30.29
N GLU A 801 -6.61 -16.87 -30.62
CA GLU A 801 -7.56 -17.67 -31.41
C GLU A 801 -8.76 -18.14 -30.56
N SER A 802 -8.53 -18.43 -29.28
CA SER A 802 -9.57 -18.84 -28.35
C SER A 802 -9.53 -18.06 -27.04
N PRO A 803 -10.59 -17.31 -26.68
CA PRO A 803 -10.69 -16.64 -25.37
C PRO A 803 -11.23 -17.56 -24.26
N THR A 804 -11.32 -18.87 -24.51
CA THR A 804 -11.73 -19.84 -23.49
C THR A 804 -10.56 -20.11 -22.55
N PHE A 805 -10.63 -19.53 -21.36
CA PHE A 805 -9.70 -19.83 -20.27
C PHE A 805 -10.04 -21.20 -19.67
N SER A 806 -9.02 -22.00 -19.40
CA SER A 806 -9.14 -23.28 -18.71
C SER A 806 -8.33 -23.29 -17.43
N GLU A 807 -8.89 -23.84 -16.37
CA GLU A 807 -8.22 -24.10 -15.11
C GLU A 807 -8.34 -25.60 -14.78
N PRO A 808 -7.23 -26.34 -14.60
CA PRO A 808 -5.83 -25.88 -14.62
C PRO A 808 -5.24 -25.52 -16.00
N ASN A 809 -4.13 -24.77 -15.98
CA ASN A 809 -3.31 -24.49 -17.17
C ASN A 809 -2.63 -25.80 -17.68
N PRO A 810 -2.65 -26.09 -19.01
CA PRO A 810 -2.01 -27.28 -19.59
C PRO A 810 -0.50 -27.43 -19.33
N PHE A 811 0.20 -26.34 -19.04
CA PHE A 811 1.65 -26.29 -18.84
C PHE A 811 2.05 -26.12 -17.37
N ASN A 812 1.11 -26.22 -16.43
CA ASN A 812 1.41 -26.12 -15.00
C ASN A 812 2.54 -27.09 -14.61
N PRO A 813 3.60 -26.61 -13.91
CA PRO A 813 4.65 -27.48 -13.41
C PRO A 813 4.15 -28.29 -12.21
N ALA A 814 4.91 -29.33 -11.83
CA ALA A 814 4.63 -30.10 -10.62
C ALA A 814 4.58 -29.20 -9.36
N GLY A 815 3.79 -29.61 -8.36
CA GLY A 815 3.45 -28.78 -7.19
C GLY A 815 2.33 -27.77 -7.45
N ASN A 816 1.68 -27.88 -8.60
CA ASN A 816 0.44 -27.17 -8.95
C ASN A 816 -0.52 -28.18 -9.58
N LEU A 817 -1.82 -27.90 -9.54
CA LEU A 817 -2.87 -28.69 -10.17
C LEU A 817 -2.65 -28.75 -11.68
N ARG A 818 -2.63 -29.96 -12.25
CA ARG A 818 -2.45 -30.16 -13.70
C ARG A 818 -3.70 -30.77 -14.30
N VAL A 819 -3.82 -30.68 -15.63
CA VAL A 819 -4.96 -31.21 -16.37
C VAL A 819 -5.15 -32.73 -16.16
N ALA A 820 -4.08 -33.48 -15.87
CA ALA A 820 -4.16 -34.90 -15.58
C ALA A 820 -4.70 -35.22 -14.17
N ASP A 821 -4.73 -34.23 -13.27
CA ASP A 821 -5.12 -34.38 -11.88
C ASP A 821 -6.63 -34.13 -11.68
N VAL A 822 -7.33 -33.57 -12.68
CA VAL A 822 -8.78 -33.32 -12.67
C VAL A 822 -9.51 -34.17 -13.72
N PRO A 823 -10.77 -34.59 -13.48
CA PRO A 823 -11.56 -35.32 -14.47
C PRO A 823 -11.89 -34.47 -15.70
N GLN A 824 -12.10 -33.17 -15.50
CA GLN A 824 -12.34 -32.19 -16.56
C GLN A 824 -11.90 -30.81 -16.10
N ALA A 825 -11.17 -30.08 -16.94
CA ALA A 825 -10.80 -28.70 -16.64
C ALA A 825 -12.05 -27.80 -16.58
N PHE A 826 -12.09 -26.91 -15.57
CA PHE A 826 -13.04 -25.82 -15.51
C PHE A 826 -12.74 -24.85 -16.66
N THR A 827 -13.77 -24.37 -17.35
CA THR A 827 -13.59 -23.46 -18.50
C THR A 827 -14.55 -22.29 -18.44
N LEU A 828 -14.08 -21.12 -18.88
CA LEU A 828 -14.87 -19.90 -18.94
C LEU A 828 -14.47 -19.05 -20.14
N ASP A 829 -15.43 -18.29 -20.67
CA ASP A 829 -15.21 -17.38 -21.81
C ASP A 829 -14.93 -15.96 -21.32
N LEU A 830 -13.68 -15.52 -21.43
CA LEU A 830 -13.23 -14.20 -20.95
C LEU A 830 -13.87 -13.01 -21.69
N THR A 831 -14.55 -13.24 -22.81
CA THR A 831 -15.30 -12.18 -23.51
C THR A 831 -16.66 -11.88 -22.86
N THR A 832 -17.09 -12.71 -21.91
CA THR A 832 -18.39 -12.60 -21.24
C THR A 832 -18.35 -12.80 -19.73
N ALA A 833 -17.28 -13.37 -19.19
CA ALA A 833 -17.15 -13.68 -17.77
C ALA A 833 -16.58 -12.48 -16.99
N GLY A 834 -17.08 -12.28 -15.76
CA GLY A 834 -16.58 -11.25 -14.83
C GLY A 834 -17.20 -9.88 -15.07
N ALA A 835 -16.71 -8.88 -14.35
CA ALA A 835 -17.09 -7.49 -14.58
C ALA A 835 -16.41 -6.95 -15.84
N GLY A 836 -17.13 -6.13 -16.62
CA GLY A 836 -16.54 -5.49 -17.80
C GLY A 836 -15.54 -4.38 -17.45
N PRO A 837 -14.92 -3.71 -18.44
CA PRO A 837 -15.05 -3.97 -19.87
C PRO A 837 -14.56 -5.37 -20.29
N HIS A 838 -15.06 -5.85 -21.42
CA HIS A 838 -14.61 -7.07 -22.08
C HIS A 838 -14.11 -6.76 -23.49
N LEU A 839 -13.19 -7.59 -23.99
CA LEU A 839 -12.80 -7.57 -25.40
C LEU A 839 -13.90 -8.18 -26.28
N SER A 840 -14.05 -7.63 -27.48
CA SER A 840 -15.00 -8.15 -28.48
C SER A 840 -14.37 -9.26 -29.32
N ARG A 841 -15.21 -10.18 -29.79
CA ARG A 841 -14.82 -11.23 -30.74
C ARG A 841 -14.80 -10.70 -32.17
N GLU A 842 -13.80 -11.14 -32.91
CA GLU A 842 -13.74 -11.04 -34.37
C GLU A 842 -14.76 -11.99 -35.02
N THR A 843 -14.99 -11.82 -36.33
CA THR A 843 -16.00 -12.61 -37.06
C THR A 843 -15.71 -14.12 -37.09
N ASP A 844 -14.46 -14.51 -36.91
CA ASP A 844 -14.00 -15.90 -36.84
C ASP A 844 -13.91 -16.45 -35.41
N GLY A 845 -14.31 -15.66 -34.41
CA GLY A 845 -14.34 -16.03 -33.00
C GLY A 845 -13.09 -15.68 -32.21
N ALA A 846 -12.00 -15.29 -32.88
CA ALA A 846 -10.76 -14.85 -32.25
C ALA A 846 -10.94 -13.50 -31.53
N VAL A 847 -9.93 -13.09 -30.75
CA VAL A 847 -9.90 -11.82 -30.03
C VAL A 847 -8.59 -11.10 -30.33
N LEU A 848 -8.67 -9.80 -30.60
CA LEU A 848 -7.50 -8.93 -30.69
C LEU A 848 -7.20 -8.36 -29.30
N VAL A 849 -6.10 -8.78 -28.70
CA VAL A 849 -5.69 -8.36 -27.36
C VAL A 849 -4.70 -7.20 -27.48
N PRO A 850 -5.02 -5.99 -27.00
CA PRO A 850 -4.13 -4.84 -27.04
C PRO A 850 -3.05 -4.93 -25.93
N ALA A 851 -2.20 -5.96 -26.01
CA ALA A 851 -1.30 -6.37 -24.93
C ALA A 851 -0.10 -5.42 -24.74
N TYR A 852 0.39 -4.81 -25.83
CA TYR A 852 1.62 -3.97 -25.83
C TYR A 852 2.83 -4.70 -25.22
N THR A 853 2.99 -5.97 -25.57
CA THR A 853 4.10 -6.83 -25.14
C THR A 853 4.27 -7.95 -26.15
N ASP A 854 5.50 -8.41 -26.30
CA ASP A 854 5.86 -9.59 -27.07
C ASP A 854 6.01 -10.86 -26.20
N LEU A 855 5.82 -10.73 -24.88
CA LEU A 855 6.02 -11.78 -23.87
C LEU A 855 7.41 -12.43 -23.91
N LYS A 856 8.40 -11.71 -24.47
CA LYS A 856 9.80 -12.14 -24.61
C LYS A 856 10.67 -11.42 -23.60
N ARG A 857 11.76 -12.06 -23.18
CA ARG A 857 12.81 -11.43 -22.36
C ARG A 857 13.83 -10.70 -23.23
N HIS A 858 14.24 -9.53 -22.75
CA HIS A 858 15.19 -8.62 -23.40
C HIS A 858 16.26 -8.16 -22.42
N ASP A 859 17.47 -7.92 -22.91
CA ASP A 859 18.51 -7.21 -22.16
C ASP A 859 18.12 -5.75 -21.99
N MET A 860 17.95 -5.29 -20.76
CA MET A 860 17.58 -3.90 -20.44
C MET A 860 18.78 -2.97 -20.27
N GLY A 861 20.00 -3.49 -20.39
CA GLY A 861 21.26 -2.78 -20.26
C GLY A 861 21.69 -2.50 -18.82
N ALA A 862 22.93 -2.05 -18.66
CA ALA A 862 23.58 -1.90 -17.36
C ALA A 862 22.89 -0.91 -16.40
N GLU A 863 22.15 0.07 -16.94
CA GLU A 863 21.44 1.08 -16.14
C GLU A 863 20.23 0.49 -15.39
N LEU A 864 19.61 -0.56 -15.94
CA LEU A 864 18.46 -1.26 -15.33
C LEU A 864 18.84 -2.65 -14.79
N ASP A 865 20.12 -3.03 -14.87
CA ASP A 865 20.68 -4.23 -14.25
C ASP A 865 21.05 -3.93 -12.78
N ASN A 866 20.04 -3.65 -11.97
CA ASN A 866 20.20 -3.41 -10.52
C ASN A 866 20.01 -4.68 -9.68
N GLU A 867 19.79 -5.83 -10.30
CA GLU A 867 19.64 -7.11 -9.60
C GLU A 867 21.01 -7.79 -9.46
N ALA A 868 21.32 -8.32 -8.29
CA ALA A 868 22.56 -9.08 -8.06
C ALA A 868 22.33 -10.61 -8.09
N LEU A 869 21.07 -11.04 -7.92
CA LEU A 869 20.69 -12.44 -7.88
C LEU A 869 19.96 -12.89 -9.14
N VAL A 870 20.35 -14.05 -9.65
CA VAL A 870 19.70 -14.73 -10.78
C VAL A 870 18.44 -15.45 -10.29
N GLN A 871 17.29 -15.16 -10.90
CA GLN A 871 16.05 -15.90 -10.66
C GLN A 871 15.77 -16.89 -11.79
N GLY A 872 15.56 -18.16 -11.47
CA GLY A 872 15.13 -19.17 -12.44
C GLY A 872 16.11 -19.37 -13.61
N GLY A 873 17.40 -19.07 -13.40
CA GLY A 873 18.43 -19.14 -14.43
C GLY A 873 18.45 -17.96 -15.41
N VAL A 874 17.61 -16.93 -15.22
CA VAL A 874 17.55 -15.75 -16.07
C VAL A 874 18.62 -14.73 -15.65
N PRO A 875 19.46 -14.23 -16.58
CA PRO A 875 20.43 -13.19 -16.28
C PRO A 875 19.83 -11.94 -15.60
N THR A 876 20.62 -11.28 -14.76
CA THR A 876 20.19 -10.12 -13.96
C THR A 876 19.79 -8.92 -14.83
N ASN A 877 20.39 -8.78 -16.00
CA ASN A 877 20.05 -7.73 -16.98
C ASN A 877 18.85 -8.05 -17.87
N GLN A 878 18.29 -9.27 -17.82
CA GLN A 878 17.19 -9.67 -18.69
C GLN A 878 15.82 -9.58 -18.02
N PHE A 879 14.84 -8.96 -18.68
CA PHE A 879 13.47 -8.80 -18.17
C PHE A 879 12.44 -9.05 -19.27
N ILE A 880 11.25 -9.53 -18.92
CA ILE A 880 10.14 -9.63 -19.87
C ILE A 880 9.62 -8.24 -20.24
N THR A 881 9.22 -8.03 -21.49
CA THR A 881 8.49 -6.82 -21.87
C THR A 881 7.19 -6.71 -21.05
N LYS A 882 7.12 -5.76 -20.10
CA LYS A 882 5.89 -5.49 -19.33
C LYS A 882 4.76 -5.11 -20.30
N LYS A 883 3.57 -5.68 -20.10
CA LYS A 883 2.36 -5.23 -20.82
C LYS A 883 2.15 -3.74 -20.52
N LEU A 884 1.98 -2.91 -21.55
CA LEU A 884 1.56 -1.50 -21.35
C LEU A 884 0.04 -1.38 -21.23
N TRP A 885 -0.69 -2.49 -21.28
CA TRP A 885 -2.13 -2.49 -21.12
C TRP A 885 -2.52 -2.17 -19.67
N GLY A 886 -3.02 -0.95 -19.45
CA GLY A 886 -3.44 -0.43 -18.13
C GLY A 886 -2.36 0.27 -17.32
N PHE A 887 -1.11 0.26 -17.80
CA PHE A 887 0.06 0.65 -17.00
C PHE A 887 0.05 2.11 -16.53
N ALA A 888 -0.65 3.02 -17.25
CA ALA A 888 -0.67 4.43 -16.87
C ALA A 888 -1.44 4.67 -15.56
N SER A 889 -2.28 3.71 -15.13
CA SER A 889 -2.97 3.75 -13.84
C SER A 889 -2.16 3.16 -12.68
N GLU A 890 -0.93 2.70 -12.95
CA GLU A 890 -0.09 1.96 -12.00
C GLU A 890 1.32 2.57 -11.90
N PRO A 891 1.48 3.89 -11.68
CA PRO A 891 2.78 4.44 -11.30
C PRO A 891 3.22 3.91 -9.92
N PRO A 892 4.52 3.87 -9.61
CA PRO A 892 5.63 4.22 -10.49
C PRO A 892 5.98 3.17 -11.54
N TYR A 893 6.91 3.51 -12.43
CA TYR A 893 7.26 2.72 -13.61
C TYR A 893 8.59 1.96 -13.45
N LEU A 894 8.87 1.07 -14.42
CA LEU A 894 9.95 0.07 -14.44
C LEU A 894 9.72 -1.09 -13.46
N HIS A 895 10.64 -2.06 -13.43
CA HIS A 895 10.48 -3.28 -12.60
C HIS A 895 10.68 -3.06 -11.10
N ASN A 896 11.24 -1.91 -10.71
CA ASN A 896 11.58 -1.53 -9.35
C ASN A 896 10.91 -0.22 -8.88
N GLY A 897 10.06 0.41 -9.70
CA GLY A 897 9.33 1.62 -9.32
C GLY A 897 10.18 2.91 -9.26
N ARG A 898 11.40 2.91 -9.82
CA ARG A 898 12.32 4.07 -9.74
C ARG A 898 12.14 5.13 -10.83
N ALA A 899 11.08 5.05 -11.63
CA ALA A 899 10.70 6.11 -12.57
C ALA A 899 9.33 6.68 -12.21
N LEU A 900 9.29 7.97 -11.89
CA LEU A 900 8.05 8.66 -11.48
C LEU A 900 7.25 9.20 -12.67
N THR A 901 7.89 9.32 -13.84
CA THR A 901 7.26 9.79 -15.09
C THR A 901 7.49 8.80 -16.23
N ILE A 902 6.63 8.85 -17.25
CA ILE A 902 6.74 7.97 -18.41
C ILE A 902 7.95 8.37 -19.26
N ASP A 903 8.22 9.67 -19.43
CA ASP A 903 9.42 10.17 -20.12
C ASP A 903 10.70 9.64 -19.45
N ASP A 904 10.79 9.72 -18.13
CA ASP A 904 11.92 9.19 -17.36
C ASP A 904 12.08 7.67 -17.52
N ALA A 905 10.98 6.91 -17.45
CA ALA A 905 11.00 5.47 -17.70
C ALA A 905 11.56 5.14 -19.09
N ILE A 906 11.14 5.86 -20.14
CA ILE A 906 11.64 5.65 -21.51
C ILE A 906 13.14 5.92 -21.59
N ARG A 907 13.63 6.99 -20.96
CA ARG A 907 15.06 7.39 -20.99
C ARG A 907 15.98 6.34 -20.39
N LYS A 908 15.52 5.59 -19.40
CA LYS A 908 16.31 4.56 -18.71
C LYS A 908 16.42 3.24 -19.47
N HIS A 909 15.70 3.06 -20.58
CA HIS A 909 15.80 1.84 -21.39
C HIS A 909 17.18 1.69 -22.05
N GLY A 910 17.90 0.61 -21.78
CA GLY A 910 19.17 0.28 -22.42
C GLY A 910 19.11 -1.00 -23.26
N GLY A 911 20.26 -1.66 -23.42
CA GLY A 911 20.37 -3.00 -24.03
C GLY A 911 19.68 -3.12 -25.39
N ASP A 912 18.78 -4.10 -25.53
CA ASP A 912 18.03 -4.37 -26.76
C ASP A 912 17.13 -3.20 -27.18
N ALA A 913 16.69 -2.37 -26.22
CA ALA A 913 15.86 -1.19 -26.46
C ALA A 913 16.65 0.09 -26.78
N ALA A 914 17.99 0.07 -26.73
CA ALA A 914 18.83 1.25 -26.87
C ALA A 914 18.58 2.02 -28.18
N THR A 915 18.37 1.30 -29.29
CA THR A 915 18.07 1.94 -30.60
C THR A 915 16.76 2.74 -30.55
N SER A 916 15.72 2.16 -29.93
CA SER A 916 14.41 2.81 -29.82
C SER A 916 14.43 3.99 -28.84
N ARG A 917 15.15 3.85 -27.71
CA ARG A 917 15.42 4.96 -26.78
C ARG A 917 16.14 6.11 -27.49
N ASP A 918 17.23 5.83 -28.20
CA ASP A 918 18.02 6.88 -28.84
C ASP A 918 17.21 7.60 -29.95
N ALA A 919 16.36 6.86 -30.67
CA ALA A 919 15.42 7.43 -31.63
C ALA A 919 14.38 8.34 -30.94
N TYR A 920 13.87 7.94 -29.77
CA TYR A 920 12.99 8.77 -28.93
C TYR A 920 13.70 10.06 -28.46
N LEU A 921 14.93 9.95 -27.95
CA LEU A 921 15.73 11.08 -27.49
C LEU A 921 16.03 12.08 -28.62
N ALA A 922 16.19 11.59 -29.85
CA ALA A 922 16.42 12.41 -31.04
C ALA A 922 15.17 13.19 -31.51
N LEU A 923 13.97 12.87 -31.01
CA LEU A 923 12.76 13.64 -31.32
C LEU A 923 12.82 15.06 -30.70
N SER A 924 12.05 15.99 -31.26
CA SER A 924 11.76 17.25 -30.56
C SER A 924 10.94 16.99 -29.30
N GLU A 925 11.07 17.84 -28.28
CA GLU A 925 10.30 17.74 -27.02
C GLU A 925 8.77 17.57 -27.25
N ALA A 926 8.18 18.36 -28.16
CA ALA A 926 6.75 18.25 -28.48
C ALA A 926 6.35 16.87 -29.05
N ARG A 927 7.27 16.16 -29.70
CA ARG A 927 7.03 14.81 -30.24
C ARG A 927 7.23 13.73 -29.19
N ARG A 928 8.19 13.90 -28.27
CA ARG A 928 8.32 13.05 -27.07
C ARG A 928 7.05 13.10 -26.23
N LYS A 929 6.57 14.32 -25.94
CA LYS A 929 5.31 14.56 -25.23
C LYS A 929 4.09 13.92 -25.90
N SER A 930 4.05 13.85 -27.23
CA SER A 930 2.98 13.11 -27.93
C SER A 930 3.01 11.61 -27.65
N ILE A 931 4.19 10.97 -27.61
CA ILE A 931 4.30 9.55 -27.23
C ILE A 931 3.81 9.34 -25.79
N VAL A 932 4.21 10.23 -24.87
CA VAL A 932 3.73 10.20 -23.49
C VAL A 932 2.20 10.37 -23.41
N ASP A 933 1.62 11.32 -24.14
CA ASP A 933 0.15 11.50 -24.20
C ASP A 933 -0.55 10.22 -24.67
N PHE A 934 -0.01 9.55 -25.68
CA PHE A 934 -0.52 8.27 -26.15
C PHE A 934 -0.50 7.21 -25.05
N LEU A 935 0.65 7.05 -24.39
CA LEU A 935 0.82 6.07 -23.33
C LEU A 935 -0.10 6.35 -22.12
N LYS A 936 -0.32 7.61 -21.76
CA LYS A 936 -1.27 8.03 -20.72
C LYS A 936 -2.72 7.64 -21.03
N THR A 937 -3.04 7.26 -22.27
CA THR A 937 -4.38 6.74 -22.59
C THR A 937 -4.58 5.31 -22.08
N LEU A 938 -3.52 4.52 -21.87
CA LEU A 938 -3.61 3.09 -21.53
C LEU A 938 -3.86 2.89 -20.03
N GLN A 939 -5.13 2.85 -19.62
CA GLN A 939 -5.54 2.91 -18.22
C GLN A 939 -6.44 1.75 -17.81
N THR A 940 -6.40 1.40 -16.53
CA THR A 940 -7.41 0.56 -15.89
C THR A 940 -8.71 1.35 -15.79
N LEU A 941 -9.78 0.81 -16.36
CA LEU A 941 -11.06 1.51 -16.44
C LEU A 941 -12.00 1.13 -15.28
N PRO A 942 -12.99 1.97 -14.93
CA PRO A 942 -14.07 1.57 -14.03
C PRO A 942 -14.76 0.29 -14.52
N GLU A 943 -15.17 -0.56 -13.58
CA GLU A 943 -15.91 -1.78 -13.94
C GLU A 943 -17.16 -1.44 -14.75
N ASN A 944 -17.46 -2.29 -15.73
CA ASN A 944 -18.61 -2.19 -16.63
C ASN A 944 -18.64 -0.92 -17.51
N SER A 945 -17.54 -0.18 -17.61
CA SER A 945 -17.37 0.89 -18.59
C SER A 945 -17.11 0.32 -20.00
N PRO A 946 -17.27 1.12 -21.07
CA PRO A 946 -16.76 0.76 -22.40
C PRO A 946 -15.22 0.67 -22.40
N ILE A 947 -14.63 -0.13 -23.29
CA ILE A 947 -13.16 -0.27 -23.40
C ILE A 947 -12.44 1.02 -23.85
N GLU A 948 -13.20 1.97 -24.38
CA GLU A 948 -12.70 3.30 -24.72
C GLU A 948 -13.68 4.34 -24.16
N VAL A 949 -13.14 5.27 -23.36
CA VAL A 949 -13.90 6.36 -22.75
C VAL A 949 -13.27 7.70 -23.12
N THR A 950 -14.10 8.74 -23.27
CA THR A 950 -13.62 10.11 -23.49
C THR A 950 -13.75 10.91 -22.21
N GLN A 951 -12.67 11.56 -21.79
CA GLN A 951 -12.61 12.38 -20.58
C GLN A 951 -11.86 13.70 -20.89
N ASP A 952 -12.16 14.78 -20.18
CA ASP A 952 -11.49 16.09 -20.33
C ASP A 952 -10.25 16.25 -19.44
#